data_AF-A0A293N2A6-F1
#
_entry.id   AF-A0A293N2A6-F1
#
_cell.length_a   1.000
_cell.length_b   1.000
_cell.length_c   1.000
_cell.angle_alpha   90.00
_cell.angle_beta   90.00
_cell.angle_gamma   90.00
#
_symmetry.space_group_name_H-M   'P 1'
#
loop_
_entity.id
_entity.type
_entity.pdbx_description
1 polymer ?
#
loop_
_entity_poly.entity_id
_entity_poly.type
_entity_poly.pdbx_seq_one_letter_code
_entity_poly.pdbx_strand_id
1 'polypeptide(L)'
;MSPEVANSVHPEGEHCEWRVTATHGERIQLNVTKLDIYESDNCETDYLEIRDGYWYKSPLLGRYCGTGNIPETVSTGYRMLITYRTSSNQIGHEGFKARYEAVCGGDVVMEGGVLQSPNYPDDYRPNKECVWKITVPEKYQVALKFQSFEVESHDNCVYDYLEVRDGHDANSSLLGKFCSYKIPDDLRSSSNKMLVKFVSDGSVNKPGFSATFMKEYDECQHDDHGCEHQCVNTLGGYRCQCSIGYELHSDGKKCEDACGGLIEASNGTITSPSFPDLYPPNKNCIWEIVAPPQHRITLNFTHFDLEGNNQDCEYDSLDIISKMSDDTTRKHGLFCGSYLPPLITSEGNRLHLEFSSDNSVQKSGFAAIFLTDRDECAHNNGGCQHICKNTVGSYICACQNGFVLHPNKRDCKEGSCTHQITAPLGEINSPNYPDSYPSRKDCAWLFTTTPGHRLKLIFNDFELEPHQECAYDHISLYDGDSTDAPTLGRFCGAKVPHPILSSSNRMYMVFKSDASVQRKGFKAAHSTACGGRLLATGRTVEHLYSHAKYGDQNYDNKEDCDWIVEAESGRVRLRFLTFELEHEQDCGYDYVQLFDGYDDSAAVLGKFCGNKMPGEFTSSSNAILLRFRSDDNINAKGFSAAYVAVDGEDMTAPTTQGSITTSSHQRDHKARFFRP
;
A
#
# COMPACT_ATOMS: atom_id res chain seq x y z
N MET A 1 24.96 -49.36 -6.10
CA MET A 1 26.19 -50.14 -6.38
C MET A 1 27.24 -49.10 -6.73
N SER A 2 28.50 -49.30 -6.33
CA SER A 2 29.59 -48.45 -6.83
C SER A 2 29.63 -48.49 -8.36
N PRO A 3 30.11 -47.44 -9.02
CA PRO A 3 30.42 -47.48 -10.44
C PRO A 3 31.27 -48.72 -10.78
N GLU A 4 30.99 -49.39 -11.90
CA GLU A 4 31.87 -50.45 -12.39
C GLU A 4 33.17 -49.80 -12.88
N VAL A 5 34.32 -50.25 -12.35
CA VAL A 5 35.64 -49.88 -12.87
C VAL A 5 35.82 -50.58 -14.22
N ALA A 6 35.19 -50.04 -15.26
CA ALA A 6 35.23 -50.58 -16.61
C ALA A 6 36.57 -50.22 -17.28
N ASN A 7 37.69 -50.79 -16.81
CA ASN A 7 39.03 -50.63 -17.42
C ASN A 7 39.49 -49.18 -17.71
N SER A 8 38.77 -48.15 -17.26
CA SER A 8 39.15 -46.75 -17.40
C SER A 8 39.87 -46.33 -16.13
N VAL A 9 41.17 -46.14 -16.26
CA VAL A 9 42.02 -45.53 -15.24
C VAL A 9 41.44 -44.14 -14.94
N HIS A 10 40.73 -43.98 -13.84
CA HIS A 10 40.38 -42.66 -13.29
C HIS A 10 41.61 -42.15 -12.51
N PRO A 11 42.38 -41.17 -13.04
CA PRO A 11 43.68 -40.80 -12.47
C PRO A 11 43.57 -40.08 -11.11
N GLU A 12 42.37 -39.66 -10.70
CA GLU A 12 42.13 -38.80 -9.52
C GLU A 12 41.21 -39.44 -8.46
N GLY A 13 40.81 -40.72 -8.61
CA GLY A 13 39.84 -41.38 -7.73
C GLY A 13 38.37 -41.03 -8.04
N GLU A 14 37.42 -41.58 -7.27
CA GLU A 14 35.98 -41.35 -7.47
C GLU A 14 35.32 -40.68 -6.25
N HIS A 15 34.29 -39.87 -6.50
CA HIS A 15 33.45 -39.28 -5.46
C HIS A 15 31.98 -39.34 -5.89
N CYS A 16 31.21 -40.20 -5.24
CA CYS A 16 29.80 -40.42 -5.55
C CYS A 16 28.94 -40.22 -4.30
N GLU A 17 27.75 -39.64 -4.47
CA GLU A 17 26.76 -39.48 -3.41
C GLU A 17 25.41 -40.07 -3.85
N TRP A 18 24.76 -40.82 -2.95
CA TRP A 18 23.39 -41.27 -3.11
C TRP A 18 22.52 -40.68 -2.00
N ARG A 19 21.41 -40.05 -2.40
CA ARG A 19 20.39 -39.51 -1.50
C ARG A 19 19.18 -40.42 -1.55
N VAL A 20 18.93 -41.16 -0.47
CA VAL A 20 17.82 -42.11 -0.36
C VAL A 20 16.70 -41.50 0.48
N THR A 21 15.47 -41.56 -0.02
CA THR A 21 14.25 -41.13 0.68
C THR A 21 13.23 -42.25 0.78
N ALA A 22 12.55 -42.32 1.92
CA ALA A 22 11.36 -43.14 2.14
C ALA A 22 10.13 -42.24 2.43
N THR A 23 8.96 -42.85 2.63
CA THR A 23 7.71 -42.14 2.98
C THR A 23 7.84 -41.49 4.38
N HIS A 24 7.10 -40.43 4.67
CA HIS A 24 7.18 -39.78 5.99
C HIS A 24 6.75 -40.74 7.11
N GLY A 25 7.58 -40.89 8.14
CA GLY A 25 7.39 -41.88 9.19
C GLY A 25 8.05 -43.23 8.91
N GLU A 26 8.62 -43.45 7.72
CA GLU A 26 9.51 -44.58 7.47
C GLU A 26 10.97 -44.23 7.80
N ARG A 27 11.77 -45.28 7.95
CA ARG A 27 13.23 -45.27 8.11
C ARG A 27 13.84 -46.11 7.01
N ILE A 28 15.12 -45.91 6.73
CA ILE A 28 15.85 -46.58 5.67
C ILE A 28 16.81 -47.56 6.34
N GLN A 29 16.63 -48.85 6.08
CA GLN A 29 17.57 -49.90 6.43
C GLN A 29 18.46 -50.17 5.24
N LEU A 30 19.76 -50.02 5.42
CA LEU A 30 20.79 -50.25 4.41
C LEU A 30 21.58 -51.52 4.79
N ASN A 31 21.59 -52.49 3.88
CA ASN A 31 22.36 -53.71 3.97
C ASN A 31 23.46 -53.72 2.89
N VAL A 32 24.71 -53.61 3.31
CA VAL A 32 25.87 -53.66 2.41
C VAL A 32 26.29 -55.12 2.21
N THR A 33 25.84 -55.68 1.08
CA THR A 33 26.08 -57.09 0.70
C THR A 33 27.51 -57.41 0.25
N LYS A 34 28.29 -56.41 -0.16
CA LYS A 34 29.70 -56.56 -0.56
C LYS A 34 30.42 -55.24 -0.33
N LEU A 35 31.60 -55.30 0.29
CA LEU A 35 32.51 -54.17 0.47
C LEU A 35 33.93 -54.64 0.15
N ASP A 36 34.54 -53.98 -0.82
CA ASP A 36 35.93 -54.15 -1.21
C ASP A 36 36.49 -52.78 -1.65
N ILE A 37 37.00 -52.04 -0.68
CA ILE A 37 37.56 -50.69 -0.85
C ILE A 37 39.00 -50.72 -0.30
N TYR A 38 39.91 -49.96 -0.88
CA TYR A 38 41.27 -49.83 -0.35
C TYR A 38 41.24 -49.46 1.15
N GLU A 39 41.96 -50.24 1.98
CA GLU A 39 42.04 -50.03 3.42
C GLU A 39 43.01 -48.89 3.73
N SER A 40 42.48 -47.70 3.95
CA SER A 40 43.25 -46.51 4.36
C SER A 40 43.22 -46.33 5.87
N ASP A 41 44.25 -45.67 6.42
CA ASP A 41 44.32 -45.36 7.85
C ASP A 41 43.06 -44.59 8.28
N ASN A 42 42.31 -45.16 9.24
CA ASN A 42 41.01 -44.65 9.72
C ASN A 42 39.96 -44.38 8.62
N CYS A 43 40.09 -45.01 7.45
CA CYS A 43 39.22 -44.79 6.29
C CYS A 43 39.15 -43.30 5.87
N GLU A 44 40.27 -42.58 5.87
CA GLU A 44 40.30 -41.14 5.57
C GLU A 44 40.34 -40.82 4.08
N THR A 45 41.06 -41.64 3.28
CA THR A 45 41.24 -41.38 1.85
C THR A 45 40.20 -42.11 1.00
N ASP A 46 39.90 -43.35 1.37
CA ASP A 46 39.02 -44.26 0.64
C ASP A 46 37.98 -44.81 1.61
N TYR A 47 36.70 -44.54 1.36
CA TYR A 47 35.63 -44.93 2.27
C TYR A 47 34.23 -45.00 1.63
N LEU A 48 33.36 -45.75 2.30
CA LEU A 48 31.92 -45.68 2.25
C LEU A 48 31.42 -45.03 3.56
N GLU A 49 30.85 -43.86 3.47
CA GLU A 49 30.30 -43.08 4.58
C GLU A 49 28.77 -43.05 4.51
N ILE A 50 28.10 -43.33 5.62
CA ILE A 50 26.65 -43.37 5.71
C ILE A 50 26.20 -42.38 6.79
N ARG A 51 25.29 -41.47 6.44
CA ARG A 51 24.78 -40.41 7.32
C ARG A 51 23.26 -40.41 7.43
N ASP A 52 22.80 -40.01 8.60
CA ASP A 52 21.39 -39.96 9.01
C ASP A 52 20.72 -38.64 8.58
N GLY A 53 20.44 -38.50 7.29
CA GLY A 53 19.81 -37.33 6.69
C GLY A 53 20.32 -37.03 5.28
N TYR A 54 20.11 -35.80 4.80
CA TYR A 54 20.49 -35.34 3.45
C TYR A 54 21.66 -34.36 3.40
N TRP A 55 22.24 -34.05 4.55
CA TRP A 55 23.28 -33.04 4.66
C TRP A 55 24.61 -33.71 5.04
N TYR A 56 25.72 -33.24 4.51
CA TYR A 56 27.05 -33.79 4.82
C TYR A 56 27.48 -33.63 6.30
N LYS A 57 26.77 -32.79 7.07
CA LYS A 57 26.88 -32.63 8.53
C LYS A 57 25.82 -33.42 9.32
N SER A 58 24.95 -34.16 8.65
CA SER A 58 24.02 -35.08 9.32
C SER A 58 24.81 -36.08 10.19
N PRO A 59 24.21 -36.58 11.29
CA PRO A 59 24.87 -37.55 12.17
C PRO A 59 25.48 -38.71 11.38
N LEU A 60 26.73 -39.05 11.71
CA LEU A 60 27.45 -40.14 11.06
C LEU A 60 26.97 -41.47 11.63
N LEU A 61 26.38 -42.31 10.79
CA LEU A 61 25.99 -43.68 11.17
C LEU A 61 27.19 -44.62 11.10
N GLY A 62 28.07 -44.41 10.12
CA GLY A 62 29.34 -45.12 10.05
C GLY A 62 30.18 -44.72 8.84
N ARG A 63 31.48 -45.01 8.92
CA ARG A 63 32.45 -44.86 7.83
C ARG A 63 33.28 -46.15 7.74
N TYR A 64 33.39 -46.70 6.54
CA TYR A 64 33.92 -48.05 6.31
C TYR A 64 34.88 -48.10 5.12
N CYS A 65 35.93 -48.89 5.22
CA CYS A 65 36.92 -49.18 4.18
C CYS A 65 37.48 -50.60 4.39
N GLY A 66 38.29 -51.10 3.46
CA GLY A 66 38.80 -52.47 3.48
C GLY A 66 37.81 -53.50 2.90
N THR A 67 38.00 -54.75 3.29
CA THR A 67 37.14 -55.88 2.90
C THR A 67 36.38 -56.43 4.09
N GLY A 68 35.10 -56.75 3.93
CA GLY A 68 34.32 -57.39 4.98
C GLY A 68 32.84 -57.05 4.99
N ASN A 69 32.18 -57.50 6.07
CA ASN A 69 30.76 -57.24 6.30
C ASN A 69 30.60 -56.01 7.19
N ILE A 70 29.71 -55.11 6.77
CA ILE A 70 29.32 -53.92 7.55
C ILE A 70 28.05 -54.28 8.36
N PRO A 71 27.91 -53.80 9.61
CA PRO A 71 26.66 -53.94 10.35
C PRO A 71 25.48 -53.29 9.59
N GLU A 72 24.31 -53.92 9.66
CA GLU A 72 23.10 -53.33 9.11
C GLU A 72 22.85 -51.96 9.74
N THR A 73 22.61 -50.97 8.89
CA THR A 73 22.50 -49.57 9.30
C THR A 73 21.07 -49.09 9.08
N VAL A 74 20.46 -48.52 10.11
CA VAL A 74 19.09 -47.99 10.05
C VAL A 74 19.12 -46.50 10.36
N SER A 75 18.53 -45.68 9.50
CA SER A 75 18.38 -44.23 9.78
C SER A 75 17.37 -43.97 10.90
N THR A 76 17.44 -42.81 11.55
CA THR A 76 16.40 -42.40 12.52
C THR A 76 15.18 -41.79 11.83
N GLY A 77 15.35 -41.25 10.61
CA GLY A 77 14.26 -40.68 9.81
C GLY A 77 14.19 -41.24 8.39
N TYR A 78 13.38 -40.59 7.55
CA TYR A 78 13.07 -41.03 6.18
C TYR A 78 14.13 -40.62 5.14
N ARG A 79 15.30 -40.13 5.56
CA ARG A 79 16.38 -39.63 4.70
C ARG A 79 17.72 -40.25 5.07
N MET A 80 18.50 -40.64 4.07
CA MET A 80 19.85 -41.17 4.24
C MET A 80 20.77 -40.65 3.13
N LEU A 81 22.01 -40.31 3.48
CA LEU A 81 23.07 -39.91 2.57
C LEU A 81 24.17 -40.97 2.61
N ILE A 82 24.53 -41.48 1.44
CA ILE A 82 25.60 -42.45 1.27
C ILE A 82 26.66 -41.79 0.41
N THR A 83 27.89 -41.67 0.90
CA THR A 83 29.02 -41.06 0.21
C THR A 83 30.08 -42.12 -0.01
N TYR A 84 30.49 -42.31 -1.25
CA TYR A 84 31.60 -43.18 -1.65
C TYR A 84 32.73 -42.33 -2.18
N ARG A 85 33.91 -42.47 -1.58
CA ARG A 85 35.10 -41.75 -1.99
C ARG A 85 36.26 -42.71 -2.14
N THR A 86 37.03 -42.57 -3.22
CA THR A 86 38.24 -43.34 -3.46
C THR A 86 39.36 -42.49 -4.03
N SER A 87 40.58 -43.00 -3.97
CA SER A 87 41.81 -42.43 -4.53
C SER A 87 42.34 -43.31 -5.69
N SER A 88 43.53 -42.97 -6.22
CA SER A 88 44.20 -43.77 -7.27
C SER A 88 44.60 -45.19 -6.83
N ASN A 89 44.51 -45.51 -5.53
CA ASN A 89 44.92 -46.80 -4.96
C ASN A 89 43.83 -47.88 -5.03
N GLN A 90 42.64 -47.55 -5.55
CA GLN A 90 41.51 -48.48 -5.71
C GLN A 90 41.74 -49.55 -6.81
N ILE A 91 42.90 -49.55 -7.47
CA ILE A 91 43.26 -50.52 -8.52
C ILE A 91 43.27 -51.94 -7.94
N GLY A 92 42.34 -52.79 -8.39
CA GLY A 92 42.21 -54.18 -7.95
C GLY A 92 41.10 -54.44 -6.92
N HIS A 93 40.36 -53.40 -6.52
CA HIS A 93 39.24 -53.49 -5.58
C HIS A 93 37.88 -53.36 -6.29
N GLU A 94 36.89 -54.18 -5.92
CA GLU A 94 35.60 -54.32 -6.61
C GLU A 94 34.53 -53.29 -6.16
N GLY A 95 34.83 -52.42 -5.19
CA GLY A 95 33.93 -51.38 -4.70
C GLY A 95 32.87 -51.92 -3.73
N PHE A 96 31.63 -51.43 -3.81
CA PHE A 96 30.57 -51.84 -2.88
C PHE A 96 29.23 -52.15 -3.56
N LYS A 97 28.50 -53.09 -2.97
CA LYS A 97 27.13 -53.42 -3.35
C LYS A 97 26.25 -53.40 -2.11
N ALA A 98 25.24 -52.54 -2.14
CA ALA A 98 24.26 -52.41 -1.07
C ALA A 98 22.83 -52.56 -1.60
N ARG A 99 21.94 -53.01 -0.72
CA ARG A 99 20.49 -53.02 -0.87
C ARG A 99 19.90 -52.17 0.25
N TYR A 100 18.84 -51.43 -0.04
CA TYR A 100 18.11 -50.69 0.99
C TYR A 100 16.65 -51.10 0.97
N GLU A 101 16.01 -51.02 2.13
CA GLU A 101 14.59 -51.20 2.30
C GLU A 101 13.99 -50.11 3.20
N ALA A 102 12.75 -49.75 2.91
CA ALA A 102 11.98 -48.87 3.78
C ALA A 102 11.37 -49.72 4.91
N VAL A 103 11.70 -49.36 6.15
CA VAL A 103 11.15 -49.96 7.37
C VAL A 103 10.35 -48.91 8.12
N CYS A 104 9.13 -49.23 8.54
CA CYS A 104 8.26 -48.29 9.23
C CYS A 104 8.35 -48.46 10.76
N GLY A 105 7.89 -47.45 11.51
CA GLY A 105 7.96 -47.43 12.97
C GLY A 105 9.30 -46.96 13.52
N GLY A 106 9.47 -46.97 14.85
CA GLY A 106 10.65 -46.51 15.58
C GLY A 106 10.32 -45.46 16.66
N ASP A 107 11.35 -45.03 17.39
CA ASP A 107 11.25 -43.93 18.35
C ASP A 107 11.31 -42.58 17.61
N VAL A 108 10.33 -41.72 17.89
CA VAL A 108 10.18 -40.40 17.25
C VAL A 108 10.25 -39.32 18.34
N VAL A 109 11.40 -38.65 18.44
CA VAL A 109 11.63 -37.59 19.43
C VAL A 109 11.69 -36.25 18.72
N MET A 110 10.52 -35.63 18.51
CA MET A 110 10.38 -34.35 17.81
C MET A 110 9.18 -33.58 18.37
N GLU A 111 9.20 -32.26 18.24
CA GLU A 111 8.08 -31.40 18.69
C GLU A 111 6.86 -31.44 17.76
N GLY A 112 7.03 -31.96 16.55
CA GLY A 112 5.97 -32.18 15.59
C GLY A 112 6.49 -32.82 14.31
N GLY A 113 5.59 -33.34 13.49
CA GLY A 113 5.95 -34.00 12.25
C GLY A 113 4.76 -34.67 11.58
N VAL A 114 5.03 -35.28 10.42
CA VAL A 114 4.03 -36.01 9.64
C VAL A 114 4.33 -37.50 9.73
N LEU A 115 3.28 -38.29 9.98
CA LEU A 115 3.26 -39.74 9.94
C LEU A 115 2.35 -40.18 8.81
N GLN A 116 2.89 -40.99 7.91
CA GLN A 116 2.16 -41.58 6.81
C GLN A 116 2.24 -43.10 6.88
N SER A 117 1.21 -43.77 6.37
CA SER A 117 1.29 -45.19 6.09
C SER A 117 2.38 -45.45 5.05
N PRO A 118 3.04 -46.63 5.09
CA PRO A 118 4.01 -47.02 4.07
C PRO A 118 3.44 -46.85 2.67
N ASN A 119 4.22 -46.26 1.75
CA ASN A 119 3.87 -46.06 0.34
C ASN A 119 2.82 -44.96 0.03
N TYR A 120 2.32 -44.22 1.03
CA TYR A 120 1.39 -43.10 0.81
C TYR A 120 1.95 -42.06 -0.20
N PRO A 121 1.16 -41.55 -1.16
CA PRO A 121 -0.31 -41.66 -1.28
C PRO A 121 -0.81 -42.91 -2.01
N ASP A 122 0.08 -43.79 -2.47
CA ASP A 122 -0.31 -45.05 -3.08
C ASP A 122 -0.72 -46.08 -2.01
N ASP A 123 -1.32 -47.20 -2.46
CA ASP A 123 -1.80 -48.24 -1.55
C ASP A 123 -0.66 -48.79 -0.66
N TYR A 124 -0.93 -48.94 0.63
CA TYR A 124 0.04 -49.51 1.57
C TYR A 124 0.34 -50.97 1.26
N ARG A 125 1.50 -51.46 1.70
CA ARG A 125 1.90 -52.85 1.47
C ARG A 125 1.17 -53.82 2.41
N PRO A 126 0.86 -55.05 1.96
CA PRO A 126 0.27 -56.07 2.83
C PRO A 126 1.28 -56.61 3.86
N ASN A 127 0.77 -57.19 4.95
CA ASN A 127 1.53 -57.80 6.05
C ASN A 127 2.54 -56.85 6.70
N LYS A 128 2.17 -55.58 6.89
CA LYS A 128 3.02 -54.58 7.54
C LYS A 128 2.57 -54.36 8.97
N GLU A 129 3.55 -54.25 9.87
CA GLU A 129 3.36 -53.79 11.24
C GLU A 129 4.33 -52.64 11.51
N CYS A 130 3.77 -51.45 11.71
CA CYS A 130 4.52 -50.23 11.95
C CYS A 130 4.18 -49.70 13.34
N VAL A 131 5.18 -49.51 14.20
CA VAL A 131 4.97 -48.99 15.56
C VAL A 131 5.82 -47.76 15.78
N TRP A 132 5.18 -46.59 15.90
CA TRP A 132 5.82 -45.31 16.19
C TRP A 132 5.65 -44.96 17.66
N LYS A 133 6.76 -44.67 18.35
CA LYS A 133 6.78 -44.22 19.75
C LYS A 133 7.13 -42.74 19.79
N ILE A 134 6.11 -41.90 19.82
CA ILE A 134 6.25 -40.45 19.77
C ILE A 134 6.56 -39.92 21.17
N THR A 135 7.56 -39.06 21.28
CA THR A 135 7.95 -38.36 22.50
C THR A 135 8.13 -36.88 22.21
N VAL A 136 7.38 -36.04 22.90
CA VAL A 136 7.57 -34.58 22.92
C VAL A 136 8.29 -34.17 24.21
N PRO A 137 8.80 -32.93 24.31
CA PRO A 137 9.45 -32.45 25.54
C PRO A 137 8.56 -32.62 26.78
N GLU A 138 9.21 -32.75 27.95
CA GLU A 138 8.48 -32.84 29.22
C GLU A 138 7.57 -31.62 29.43
N LYS A 139 6.43 -31.83 30.11
CA LYS A 139 5.33 -30.87 30.34
C LYS A 139 4.35 -30.65 29.18
N TYR A 140 4.61 -31.22 28.02
CA TYR A 140 3.68 -31.19 26.87
C TYR A 140 2.96 -32.52 26.71
N GLN A 141 1.82 -32.49 26.04
CA GLN A 141 1.09 -33.65 25.54
C GLN A 141 1.36 -33.84 24.05
N VAL A 142 1.08 -35.03 23.51
CA VAL A 142 1.12 -35.30 22.08
C VAL A 142 -0.30 -35.18 21.55
N ALA A 143 -0.51 -34.31 20.57
CA ALA A 143 -1.72 -34.25 19.77
C ALA A 143 -1.49 -34.92 18.41
N LEU A 144 -2.50 -35.63 17.92
CA LEU A 144 -2.50 -36.29 16.62
C LEU A 144 -3.74 -35.89 15.83
N LYS A 145 -3.52 -35.37 14.61
CA LYS A 145 -4.56 -34.88 13.70
C LYS A 145 -4.43 -35.55 12.35
N PHE A 146 -5.53 -36.08 11.84
CA PHE A 146 -5.55 -36.77 10.55
C PHE A 146 -5.90 -35.81 9.41
N GLN A 147 -5.10 -35.81 8.34
CA GLN A 147 -5.44 -35.12 7.08
C GLN A 147 -6.19 -36.04 6.11
N SER A 148 -5.85 -37.33 6.12
CA SER A 148 -6.46 -38.35 5.28
C SER A 148 -6.44 -39.69 6.02
N PHE A 149 -7.49 -40.49 5.83
CA PHE A 149 -7.60 -41.80 6.46
C PHE A 149 -8.48 -42.75 5.62
N GLU A 150 -7.83 -43.71 4.95
CA GLU A 150 -8.44 -44.75 4.14
C GLU A 150 -7.76 -46.09 4.44
N VAL A 151 -8.31 -46.82 5.40
CA VAL A 151 -7.84 -48.16 5.80
C VAL A 151 -8.98 -49.16 5.56
N GLU A 152 -8.66 -50.43 5.32
CA GLU A 152 -9.68 -51.45 5.05
C GLU A 152 -10.80 -51.41 6.11
N SER A 153 -12.05 -51.40 5.64
CA SER A 153 -13.21 -51.23 6.52
C SER A 153 -13.70 -52.56 7.08
N HIS A 154 -13.80 -52.67 8.40
CA HIS A 154 -14.36 -53.84 9.08
C HIS A 154 -15.00 -53.46 10.43
N ASP A 155 -16.12 -54.08 10.80
CA ASP A 155 -16.91 -53.70 11.99
C ASP A 155 -16.11 -53.69 13.31
N ASN A 156 -15.13 -54.60 13.44
CA ASN A 156 -14.27 -54.73 14.63
C ASN A 156 -12.78 -54.42 14.36
N CYS A 157 -12.44 -53.87 13.19
CA CYS A 157 -11.05 -53.57 12.80
C CYS A 157 -10.06 -54.73 13.06
N VAL A 158 -10.37 -55.91 12.53
CA VAL A 158 -9.59 -57.15 12.76
C VAL A 158 -8.59 -57.42 11.62
N TYR A 159 -8.89 -56.93 10.42
CA TYR A 159 -7.97 -56.88 9.28
C TYR A 159 -7.02 -55.70 9.46
N ASP A 160 -7.11 -54.69 8.60
CA ASP A 160 -6.19 -53.56 8.65
C ASP A 160 -6.68 -52.51 9.65
N TYR A 161 -5.77 -51.98 10.46
CA TYR A 161 -6.13 -50.99 11.47
C TYR A 161 -4.97 -50.09 11.90
N LEU A 162 -5.35 -48.90 12.38
CA LEU A 162 -4.50 -48.00 13.13
C LEU A 162 -4.93 -47.99 14.60
N GLU A 163 -4.01 -48.31 15.50
CA GLU A 163 -4.20 -48.30 16.95
C GLU A 163 -3.38 -47.16 17.55
N VAL A 164 -4.00 -46.34 18.40
CA VAL A 164 -3.34 -45.21 19.08
C VAL A 164 -3.49 -45.39 20.59
N ARG A 165 -2.38 -45.29 21.33
CA ARG A 165 -2.32 -45.47 22.78
C ARG A 165 -1.65 -44.30 23.49
N ASP A 166 -2.11 -44.05 24.70
CA ASP A 166 -1.64 -42.98 25.59
C ASP A 166 -0.41 -43.40 26.40
N GLY A 167 0.73 -43.48 25.72
CA GLY A 167 2.02 -43.90 26.27
C GLY A 167 2.86 -44.65 25.22
N HIS A 168 3.96 -45.27 25.63
CA HIS A 168 4.81 -46.08 24.73
C HIS A 168 4.58 -47.58 24.82
N ASP A 169 3.79 -48.03 25.80
CA ASP A 169 3.60 -49.44 26.09
C ASP A 169 2.37 -49.97 25.37
N ALA A 170 2.43 -51.23 24.94
CA ALA A 170 1.28 -51.90 24.35
C ALA A 170 0.08 -52.03 25.31
N ASN A 171 0.34 -51.92 26.62
CA ASN A 171 -0.69 -51.95 27.66
C ASN A 171 -1.18 -50.55 28.07
N SER A 172 -0.62 -49.47 27.52
CA SER A 172 -1.10 -48.11 27.73
C SER A 172 -2.57 -47.97 27.29
N SER A 173 -3.30 -47.05 27.92
CA SER A 173 -4.72 -46.83 27.62
C SER A 173 -4.94 -46.60 26.14
N LEU A 174 -5.93 -47.30 25.58
CA LEU A 174 -6.30 -47.19 24.18
C LEU A 174 -7.04 -45.87 23.95
N LEU A 175 -6.47 -44.98 23.14
CA LEU A 175 -7.11 -43.75 22.71
C LEU A 175 -8.09 -44.03 21.56
N GLY A 176 -7.73 -44.95 20.67
CA GLY A 176 -8.64 -45.44 19.65
C GLY A 176 -8.04 -46.51 18.76
N LYS A 177 -8.93 -47.27 18.12
CA LYS A 177 -8.60 -48.24 17.08
C LYS A 177 -9.48 -47.95 15.87
N PHE A 178 -8.84 -47.67 14.74
CA PHE A 178 -9.49 -47.10 13.57
C PHE A 178 -9.23 -47.98 12.35
N CYS A 179 -10.29 -48.18 11.58
CA CYS A 179 -10.32 -48.81 10.27
C CYS A 179 -11.56 -48.27 9.57
N SER A 180 -11.62 -48.27 8.23
CA SER A 180 -12.58 -47.55 7.37
C SER A 180 -12.06 -46.25 6.75
N TYR A 181 -12.99 -45.54 6.10
CA TYR A 181 -12.80 -44.28 5.38
C TYR A 181 -13.22 -43.05 6.19
N LYS A 182 -13.70 -43.24 7.43
CA LYS A 182 -14.05 -42.11 8.30
C LYS A 182 -12.77 -41.56 8.95
N ILE A 183 -12.47 -40.29 8.68
CA ILE A 183 -11.37 -39.58 9.34
C ILE A 183 -11.61 -39.57 10.86
N PRO A 184 -10.67 -40.09 11.67
CA PRO A 184 -10.78 -40.07 13.12
C PRO A 184 -10.81 -38.64 13.69
N ASP A 185 -11.49 -38.47 14.81
CA ASP A 185 -11.45 -37.22 15.58
C ASP A 185 -10.03 -36.99 16.12
N ASP A 186 -9.68 -35.73 16.37
CA ASP A 186 -8.36 -35.37 16.87
C ASP A 186 -8.08 -36.02 18.25
N LEU A 187 -6.89 -36.58 18.41
CA LEU A 187 -6.51 -37.33 19.62
C LEU A 187 -5.46 -36.57 20.42
N ARG A 188 -5.52 -36.69 21.75
CA ARG A 188 -4.56 -36.11 22.68
C ARG A 188 -4.15 -37.14 23.72
N SER A 189 -2.85 -37.26 23.97
CA SER A 189 -2.32 -38.07 25.08
C SER A 189 -2.45 -37.32 26.42
N SER A 190 -2.47 -38.06 27.53
CA SER A 190 -2.40 -37.47 28.87
C SER A 190 -0.97 -37.11 29.29
N SER A 191 0.03 -37.73 28.66
CA SER A 191 1.45 -37.55 28.93
C SER A 191 2.22 -37.05 27.70
N ASN A 192 3.54 -36.86 27.82
CA ASN A 192 4.42 -36.48 26.69
C ASN A 192 4.74 -37.63 25.73
N LYS A 193 4.00 -38.75 25.81
CA LYS A 193 4.25 -39.99 25.07
C LYS A 193 2.98 -40.50 24.42
N MET A 194 3.10 -40.95 23.18
CA MET A 194 2.01 -41.58 22.42
C MET A 194 2.57 -42.70 21.54
N LEU A 195 1.83 -43.81 21.43
CA LEU A 195 2.15 -44.92 20.54
C LEU A 195 1.12 -44.97 19.43
N VAL A 196 1.60 -45.00 18.20
CA VAL A 196 0.79 -45.19 17.00
C VAL A 196 1.23 -46.49 16.36
N LYS A 197 0.29 -47.41 16.14
CA LYS A 197 0.55 -48.74 15.58
C LYS A 197 -0.35 -48.99 14.38
N PHE A 198 0.24 -49.13 13.20
CA PHE A 198 -0.47 -49.53 11.99
C PHE A 198 -0.21 -51.01 11.68
N VAL A 199 -1.26 -51.76 11.37
CA VAL A 199 -1.19 -53.17 10.99
C VAL A 199 -1.98 -53.38 9.70
N SER A 200 -1.39 -54.06 8.73
CA SER A 200 -2.07 -54.56 7.52
C SER A 200 -1.95 -56.08 7.39
N ASP A 201 -2.96 -56.71 6.84
CA ASP A 201 -3.08 -58.13 6.58
C ASP A 201 -2.60 -58.49 5.16
N GLY A 202 -2.85 -59.74 4.73
CA GLY A 202 -2.38 -60.25 3.44
C GLY A 202 -3.14 -59.76 2.22
N SER A 203 -4.21 -58.98 2.38
CA SER A 203 -5.16 -58.62 1.32
C SER A 203 -5.71 -57.19 1.47
N VAL A 204 -6.45 -56.73 0.46
CA VAL A 204 -7.22 -55.46 0.43
C VAL A 204 -6.46 -54.24 0.96
N ASN A 205 -5.48 -53.78 0.19
CA ASN A 205 -4.77 -52.56 0.51
C ASN A 205 -5.53 -51.30 0.04
N LYS A 206 -5.24 -50.17 0.69
CA LYS A 206 -5.84 -48.85 0.44
C LYS A 206 -4.75 -47.77 0.52
N PRO A 207 -5.02 -46.52 0.11
CA PRO A 207 -4.04 -45.43 0.19
C PRO A 207 -3.46 -45.21 1.60
N GLY A 208 -4.21 -45.56 2.64
CA GLY A 208 -3.77 -45.51 4.03
C GLY A 208 -4.04 -44.14 4.66
N PHE A 209 -3.10 -43.61 5.44
CA PHE A 209 -3.33 -42.41 6.22
C PHE A 209 -2.18 -41.41 6.13
N SER A 210 -2.52 -40.14 6.33
CA SER A 210 -1.58 -39.07 6.64
C SER A 210 -2.08 -38.36 7.89
N ALA A 211 -1.22 -38.28 8.90
CA ALA A 211 -1.49 -37.59 10.15
C ALA A 211 -0.33 -36.68 10.53
N THR A 212 -0.64 -35.51 11.11
CA THR A 212 0.36 -34.66 11.77
C THR A 212 0.27 -34.86 13.26
N PHE A 213 1.41 -35.06 13.90
CA PHE A 213 1.53 -34.95 15.34
C PHE A 213 2.23 -33.65 15.71
N MET A 214 1.89 -33.11 16.88
CA MET A 214 2.50 -31.91 17.42
C MET A 214 2.49 -31.95 18.95
N LYS A 215 3.39 -31.18 19.56
CA LYS A 215 3.30 -30.86 20.98
C LYS A 215 2.04 -30.05 21.24
N GLU A 216 1.36 -30.39 22.31
CA GLU A 216 0.12 -29.79 22.75
C GLU A 216 0.27 -29.34 24.20
N TYR A 217 -0.27 -28.17 24.50
CA TYR A 217 -0.28 -27.59 25.83
C TYR A 217 -1.52 -26.73 25.96
N ASP A 218 -2.25 -26.86 27.06
CA ASP A 218 -3.45 -26.04 27.27
C ASP A 218 -3.04 -24.67 27.83
N GLU A 219 -2.83 -23.70 26.95
CA GLU A 219 -2.43 -22.35 27.37
C GLU A 219 -3.50 -21.66 28.22
N CYS A 220 -4.77 -22.05 28.08
CA CYS A 220 -5.89 -21.43 28.76
C CYS A 220 -6.03 -21.85 30.23
N GLN A 221 -5.31 -22.88 30.68
CA GLN A 221 -5.24 -23.25 32.10
C GLN A 221 -4.28 -22.35 32.91
N HIS A 222 -3.56 -21.45 32.24
CA HIS A 222 -2.61 -20.54 32.86
C HIS A 222 -3.01 -19.07 32.65
N ASP A 223 -2.88 -18.25 33.68
CA ASP A 223 -3.34 -16.85 33.69
C ASP A 223 -2.56 -15.88 32.75
N ASP A 224 -1.50 -16.34 32.06
CA ASP A 224 -0.64 -15.52 31.19
C ASP A 224 -0.86 -15.79 29.68
N HIS A 225 -2.07 -16.20 29.29
CA HIS A 225 -2.44 -16.39 27.88
C HIS A 225 -2.65 -15.04 27.14
N GLY A 226 -2.86 -13.94 27.86
CA GLY A 226 -2.95 -12.60 27.27
C GLY A 226 -4.19 -12.34 26.41
N CYS A 227 -5.26 -13.11 26.59
CA CYS A 227 -6.58 -12.81 26.00
C CYS A 227 -7.29 -11.81 26.89
N GLU A 228 -7.90 -10.77 26.31
CA GLU A 228 -8.64 -9.77 27.09
C GLU A 228 -9.91 -10.36 27.73
N HIS A 229 -10.63 -11.17 26.97
CA HIS A 229 -11.83 -11.86 27.45
C HIS A 229 -11.56 -13.37 27.63
N GLN A 230 -12.05 -14.21 26.73
CA GLN A 230 -12.03 -15.65 26.90
C GLN A 230 -10.88 -16.27 26.12
N CYS A 231 -10.17 -17.22 26.74
CA CYS A 231 -9.20 -18.07 26.06
C CYS A 231 -9.88 -19.38 25.64
N VAL A 232 -9.73 -19.78 24.38
CA VAL A 232 -10.20 -21.05 23.87
C VAL A 232 -8.99 -21.87 23.41
N ASN A 233 -8.72 -22.97 24.10
CA ASN A 233 -7.62 -23.86 23.75
C ASN A 233 -7.93 -24.55 22.42
N THR A 234 -6.92 -24.63 21.55
CA THR A 234 -6.97 -25.31 20.26
C THR A 234 -5.81 -26.30 20.17
N LEU A 235 -5.81 -27.19 19.18
CA LEU A 235 -4.69 -28.11 19.02
C LEU A 235 -3.50 -27.39 18.39
N GLY A 236 -2.37 -27.38 19.09
CA GLY A 236 -1.14 -26.69 18.75
C GLY A 236 -1.09 -25.23 19.17
N GLY A 237 -2.04 -24.73 19.98
CA GLY A 237 -2.05 -23.38 20.53
C GLY A 237 -3.42 -22.92 21.04
N TYR A 238 -3.68 -21.62 21.14
CA TYR A 238 -4.97 -21.09 21.60
C TYR A 238 -5.43 -19.92 20.74
N ARG A 239 -6.71 -19.56 20.86
CA ARG A 239 -7.26 -18.32 20.31
C ARG A 239 -8.08 -17.59 21.36
N CYS A 240 -8.12 -16.26 21.26
CA CYS A 240 -8.97 -15.46 22.10
C CYS A 240 -10.37 -15.32 21.49
N GLN A 241 -11.38 -15.23 22.35
CA GLN A 241 -12.78 -15.03 21.99
C GLN A 241 -13.37 -13.92 22.85
N CYS A 242 -14.21 -13.10 22.22
CA CYS A 242 -14.87 -11.98 22.88
C CYS A 242 -16.26 -12.34 23.39
N SER A 243 -16.65 -11.69 24.49
CA SER A 243 -18.02 -11.74 25.03
C SER A 243 -19.01 -11.14 24.02
N ILE A 244 -20.30 -11.50 24.16
CA ILE A 244 -21.37 -10.98 23.30
C ILE A 244 -21.39 -9.45 23.31
N GLY A 245 -21.46 -8.82 22.14
CA GLY A 245 -21.40 -7.37 21.95
C GLY A 245 -20.01 -6.84 21.59
N TYR A 246 -18.98 -7.68 21.72
CA TYR A 246 -17.60 -7.36 21.37
C TYR A 246 -17.11 -8.24 20.21
N GLU A 247 -16.15 -7.71 19.45
CA GLU A 247 -15.44 -8.44 18.41
C GLU A 247 -13.93 -8.45 18.67
N LEU A 248 -13.25 -9.46 18.13
CA LEU A 248 -11.82 -9.64 18.32
C LEU A 248 -11.07 -8.61 17.48
N HIS A 249 -10.21 -7.83 18.14
CA HIS A 249 -9.29 -6.90 17.51
C HIS A 249 -8.33 -7.64 16.58
N SER A 250 -7.77 -6.95 15.60
CA SER A 250 -6.81 -7.52 14.64
C SER A 250 -5.51 -8.07 15.26
N ASP A 251 -5.24 -7.78 16.54
CA ASP A 251 -4.10 -8.36 17.28
C ASP A 251 -4.37 -9.80 17.76
N GLY A 252 -5.59 -10.29 17.57
CA GLY A 252 -6.03 -11.63 17.94
C GLY A 252 -6.19 -11.84 19.46
N LYS A 253 -6.11 -10.77 20.27
CA LYS A 253 -6.08 -10.86 21.74
C LYS A 253 -7.07 -9.92 22.43
N LYS A 254 -7.17 -8.68 21.97
CA LYS A 254 -8.07 -7.67 22.53
C LYS A 254 -9.47 -7.78 21.96
N CYS A 255 -10.42 -7.21 22.68
CA CYS A 255 -11.82 -7.16 22.30
C CYS A 255 -12.27 -5.71 22.22
N GLU A 256 -12.85 -5.34 21.08
CA GLU A 256 -13.43 -4.01 20.83
C GLU A 256 -14.94 -4.13 20.65
N ASP A 257 -15.66 -3.01 20.80
CA ASP A 257 -17.12 -3.01 20.55
C ASP A 257 -17.38 -3.43 19.10
N ALA A 258 -18.38 -4.30 18.90
CA ALA A 258 -18.72 -4.76 17.56
C ALA A 258 -19.10 -3.57 16.66
N CYS A 259 -18.53 -3.51 15.47
CA CYS A 259 -18.76 -2.43 14.54
C CYS A 259 -20.22 -2.32 14.07
N GLY A 260 -20.63 -1.08 13.75
CA GLY A 260 -21.97 -0.77 13.25
C GLY A 260 -22.95 -0.30 14.33
N GLY A 261 -24.24 -0.33 13.99
CA GLY A 261 -25.35 0.03 14.86
C GLY A 261 -26.01 1.39 14.56
N LEU A 262 -27.00 1.74 15.36
CA LEU A 262 -27.75 2.99 15.28
C LEU A 262 -27.08 4.07 16.13
N ILE A 263 -26.82 5.23 15.54
CA ILE A 263 -26.19 6.37 16.19
C ILE A 263 -27.17 7.55 16.22
N GLU A 264 -27.69 7.87 17.41
CA GLU A 264 -28.56 9.03 17.68
C GLU A 264 -27.78 10.11 18.45
N ALA A 265 -26.82 10.75 17.77
CA ALA A 265 -25.99 11.80 18.36
C ALA A 265 -25.86 13.01 17.43
N SER A 266 -25.61 14.19 18.00
CA SER A 266 -25.43 15.43 17.23
C SER A 266 -24.02 15.57 16.65
N ASN A 267 -23.07 14.81 17.17
CA ASN A 267 -21.71 14.67 16.66
C ASN A 267 -21.11 13.34 17.12
N GLY A 268 -20.01 12.94 16.49
CA GLY A 268 -19.27 11.76 16.89
C GLY A 268 -18.21 11.38 15.87
N THR A 269 -17.52 10.27 16.16
CA THR A 269 -16.49 9.70 15.28
C THR A 269 -16.89 8.27 14.95
N ILE A 270 -16.67 7.88 13.69
CA ILE A 270 -16.85 6.52 13.19
C ILE A 270 -15.48 6.06 12.69
N THR A 271 -15.05 4.89 13.13
CA THR A 271 -13.81 4.27 12.70
C THR A 271 -14.10 2.88 12.17
N SER A 272 -13.28 2.42 11.22
CA SER A 272 -13.23 1.00 10.89
C SER A 272 -12.81 0.17 12.10
N PRO A 273 -13.16 -1.12 12.16
CA PRO A 273 -12.69 -2.02 13.22
C PRO A 273 -11.16 -1.98 13.32
N SER A 274 -10.65 -2.05 14.55
CA SER A 274 -9.22 -2.11 14.90
C SER A 274 -8.39 -0.89 14.50
N PHE A 275 -9.00 0.21 14.05
CA PHE A 275 -8.27 1.44 13.71
C PHE A 275 -7.46 1.97 14.93
N PRO A 276 -6.17 2.34 14.79
CA PRO A 276 -5.41 2.58 13.55
C PRO A 276 -4.64 1.37 12.99
N ASP A 277 -4.79 0.19 13.60
CA ASP A 277 -4.23 -1.04 13.09
C ASP A 277 -5.03 -1.55 11.88
N LEU A 278 -4.55 -2.62 11.25
CA LEU A 278 -5.19 -3.17 10.06
C LEU A 278 -6.58 -3.71 10.41
N TYR A 279 -7.60 -3.36 9.62
CA TYR A 279 -8.94 -3.91 9.85
C TYR A 279 -8.98 -5.43 9.60
N PRO A 280 -9.87 -6.21 10.23
CA PRO A 280 -9.95 -7.65 9.99
C PRO A 280 -10.56 -8.01 8.62
N PRO A 281 -10.23 -9.19 8.05
CA PRO A 281 -10.88 -9.70 6.83
C PRO A 281 -12.32 -10.17 7.08
N ASN A 282 -13.12 -10.26 6.01
CA ASN A 282 -14.51 -10.72 5.98
C ASN A 282 -15.44 -9.96 6.93
N LYS A 283 -15.25 -8.65 7.07
CA LYS A 283 -16.10 -7.80 7.90
C LYS A 283 -17.23 -7.22 7.07
N ASN A 284 -18.39 -7.08 7.71
CA ASN A 284 -19.48 -6.25 7.23
C ASN A 284 -20.00 -5.44 8.42
N CYS A 285 -19.78 -4.13 8.36
CA CYS A 285 -20.15 -3.18 9.41
C CYS A 285 -21.14 -2.17 8.84
N ILE A 286 -22.28 -1.99 9.51
CA ILE A 286 -23.34 -1.10 9.06
C ILE A 286 -23.65 -0.08 10.15
N TRP A 287 -23.42 1.20 9.85
CA TRP A 287 -23.80 2.31 10.73
C TRP A 287 -25.01 3.06 10.18
N GLU A 288 -25.98 3.35 11.03
CA GLU A 288 -27.10 4.23 10.72
C GLU A 288 -27.04 5.47 11.62
N ILE A 289 -26.65 6.61 11.06
CA ILE A 289 -26.66 7.88 11.77
C ILE A 289 -28.03 8.53 11.58
N VAL A 290 -28.71 8.84 12.68
CA VAL A 290 -30.04 9.47 12.67
C VAL A 290 -29.97 10.80 13.40
N ALA A 291 -30.18 11.88 12.65
CA ALA A 291 -30.32 13.23 13.16
C ALA A 291 -31.81 13.57 13.40
N PRO A 292 -32.10 14.60 14.22
CA PRO A 292 -33.46 15.11 14.37
C PRO A 292 -34.08 15.55 13.02
N PRO A 293 -35.42 15.63 12.91
CA PRO A 293 -36.06 16.15 11.70
C PRO A 293 -35.53 17.54 11.32
N GLN A 294 -35.47 17.83 10.02
CA GLN A 294 -34.92 19.09 9.44
C GLN A 294 -33.41 19.30 9.65
N HIS A 295 -32.67 18.30 10.14
CA HIS A 295 -31.21 18.34 10.19
C HIS A 295 -30.61 17.52 9.05
N ARG A 296 -29.40 17.90 8.65
CA ARG A 296 -28.51 17.14 7.77
C ARG A 296 -27.29 16.69 8.56
N ILE A 297 -26.66 15.63 8.08
CA ILE A 297 -25.49 14.98 8.67
C ILE A 297 -24.33 15.23 7.72
N THR A 298 -23.31 15.92 8.21
CA THR A 298 -22.07 16.15 7.48
C THR A 298 -21.03 15.17 8.01
N LEU A 299 -20.44 14.38 7.10
CA LEU A 299 -19.41 13.40 7.37
C LEU A 299 -18.08 13.87 6.75
N ASN A 300 -17.03 13.91 7.57
CA ASN A 300 -15.69 14.33 7.18
C ASN A 300 -14.68 13.24 7.54
N PHE A 301 -14.01 12.67 6.54
CA PHE A 301 -12.96 11.68 6.76
C PHE A 301 -11.67 12.36 7.21
N THR A 302 -11.06 11.85 8.27
CA THR A 302 -9.72 12.25 8.72
C THR A 302 -8.65 11.26 8.31
N HIS A 303 -9.04 10.02 8.00
CA HIS A 303 -8.15 8.96 7.51
C HIS A 303 -8.93 8.01 6.59
N PHE A 304 -8.31 7.51 5.51
CA PHE A 304 -8.92 6.55 4.60
C PHE A 304 -7.86 5.74 3.83
N ASP A 305 -7.85 4.43 4.00
CA ASP A 305 -6.93 3.49 3.38
C ASP A 305 -7.57 2.08 3.38
N LEU A 306 -8.21 1.72 2.28
CA LEU A 306 -8.85 0.42 2.03
C LEU A 306 -8.19 -0.29 0.84
N GLU A 307 -8.36 -1.61 0.71
CA GLU A 307 -7.96 -2.34 -0.49
C GLU A 307 -8.69 -1.84 -1.74
N GLY A 308 -8.00 -1.88 -2.89
CA GLY A 308 -8.59 -1.62 -4.21
C GLY A 308 -8.08 -0.36 -4.89
N ASN A 309 -8.36 -0.28 -6.19
CA ASN A 309 -8.12 0.90 -6.99
C ASN A 309 -9.42 1.72 -7.03
N ASN A 310 -9.33 3.02 -6.77
CA ASN A 310 -10.42 4.00 -6.62
C ASN A 310 -11.49 4.11 -7.72
N GLN A 311 -11.56 3.18 -8.66
CA GLN A 311 -12.51 3.14 -9.77
C GLN A 311 -13.65 2.14 -9.54
N ASP A 312 -13.33 0.88 -9.22
CA ASP A 312 -14.34 -0.20 -9.25
C ASP A 312 -14.64 -0.81 -7.87
N CYS A 313 -13.78 -0.57 -6.87
CA CYS A 313 -13.97 -0.99 -5.47
C CYS A 313 -14.51 -2.43 -5.30
N GLU A 314 -13.99 -3.37 -6.08
CA GLU A 314 -14.45 -4.77 -6.12
C GLU A 314 -14.01 -5.61 -4.91
N TYR A 315 -13.02 -5.11 -4.16
CA TYR A 315 -12.50 -5.74 -2.94
C TYR A 315 -13.15 -5.05 -1.73
N ASP A 316 -12.36 -4.35 -0.93
CA ASP A 316 -12.84 -3.66 0.25
C ASP A 316 -13.46 -2.31 -0.11
N SER A 317 -14.61 -2.02 0.49
CA SER A 317 -15.35 -0.82 0.14
C SER A 317 -16.20 -0.26 1.27
N LEU A 318 -16.42 1.05 1.20
CA LEU A 318 -17.34 1.79 2.05
C LEU A 318 -18.44 2.41 1.17
N ASP A 319 -19.67 1.94 1.29
CA ASP A 319 -20.86 2.51 0.64
C ASP A 319 -21.52 3.54 1.56
N ILE A 320 -21.91 4.69 1.01
CA ILE A 320 -22.52 5.78 1.77
C ILE A 320 -23.80 6.25 1.09
N ILE A 321 -24.92 6.16 1.81
CA ILE A 321 -26.26 6.36 1.26
C ILE A 321 -27.07 7.26 2.20
N SER A 322 -27.68 8.32 1.67
CA SER A 322 -28.71 9.09 2.39
C SER A 322 -30.08 8.45 2.23
N LYS A 323 -30.82 8.30 3.33
CA LYS A 323 -32.22 7.87 3.35
C LYS A 323 -33.13 9.08 3.58
N MET A 324 -34.11 9.27 2.70
CA MET A 324 -35.09 10.37 2.75
C MET A 324 -36.34 9.95 3.53
N SER A 325 -37.21 10.91 3.86
CA SER A 325 -38.43 10.69 4.64
C SER A 325 -39.54 9.95 3.88
N ASP A 326 -39.43 9.84 2.56
CA ASP A 326 -40.31 9.08 1.66
C ASP A 326 -39.76 7.69 1.31
N ASP A 327 -38.75 7.23 2.05
CA ASP A 327 -38.01 5.97 1.81
C ASP A 327 -37.22 5.93 0.49
N THR A 328 -37.06 7.07 -0.20
CA THR A 328 -36.13 7.18 -1.32
C THR A 328 -34.68 7.25 -0.82
N THR A 329 -33.75 6.69 -1.59
CA THR A 329 -32.33 6.66 -1.25
C THR A 329 -31.49 7.41 -2.27
N ARG A 330 -30.45 8.08 -1.78
CA ARG A 330 -29.45 8.77 -2.60
C ARG A 330 -28.07 8.23 -2.25
N LYS A 331 -27.45 7.51 -3.18
CA LYS A 331 -26.06 7.05 -3.05
C LYS A 331 -25.09 8.23 -3.25
N HIS A 332 -24.20 8.43 -2.30
CA HIS A 332 -23.13 9.44 -2.37
C HIS A 332 -21.90 8.90 -3.08
N GLY A 333 -21.57 7.64 -2.86
CA GLY A 333 -20.46 6.98 -3.52
C GLY A 333 -20.16 5.61 -2.92
N LEU A 334 -19.34 4.85 -3.65
CA LEU A 334 -18.67 3.65 -3.17
C LEU A 334 -17.18 4.00 -3.11
N PHE A 335 -16.57 3.88 -1.93
CA PHE A 335 -15.22 4.37 -1.68
C PHE A 335 -14.27 3.22 -1.33
N CYS A 336 -13.06 3.25 -1.89
CA CYS A 336 -11.98 2.29 -1.65
C CYS A 336 -10.62 2.94 -1.95
N GLY A 337 -9.53 2.21 -1.74
CA GLY A 337 -8.16 2.71 -1.91
C GLY A 337 -7.76 3.74 -0.85
N SER A 338 -6.78 4.58 -1.15
CA SER A 338 -6.14 5.48 -0.18
C SER A 338 -6.46 6.96 -0.38
N TYR A 339 -7.30 7.32 -1.35
CA TYR A 339 -7.75 8.71 -1.49
C TYR A 339 -8.87 9.01 -0.50
N LEU A 340 -8.67 10.08 0.25
CA LEU A 340 -9.64 10.58 1.21
C LEU A 340 -10.96 10.96 0.49
N PRO A 341 -12.12 10.39 0.87
CA PRO A 341 -13.40 10.78 0.31
C PRO A 341 -13.67 12.27 0.54
N PRO A 342 -14.38 12.95 -0.39
CA PRO A 342 -14.78 14.33 -0.20
C PRO A 342 -15.74 14.47 0.99
N LEU A 343 -15.91 15.71 1.48
CA LEU A 343 -16.90 16.01 2.50
C LEU A 343 -18.31 15.60 2.00
N ILE A 344 -19.00 14.75 2.75
CA ILE A 344 -20.34 14.27 2.39
C ILE A 344 -21.36 14.92 3.29
N THR A 345 -22.40 15.54 2.73
CA THR A 345 -23.54 16.06 3.48
C THR A 345 -24.79 15.31 3.06
N SER A 346 -25.54 14.78 4.01
CA SER A 346 -26.75 14.01 3.72
C SER A 346 -27.86 14.85 3.09
N GLU A 347 -28.74 14.21 2.32
CA GLU A 347 -29.93 14.89 1.75
C GLU A 347 -31.12 14.93 2.71
N GLY A 348 -31.15 13.99 3.67
CA GLY A 348 -32.14 13.92 4.73
C GLY A 348 -31.50 13.83 6.11
N ASN A 349 -32.28 13.45 7.12
CA ASN A 349 -31.81 13.30 8.50
C ASN A 349 -31.28 11.90 8.83
N ARG A 350 -31.04 11.06 7.82
CA ARG A 350 -30.54 9.69 7.98
C ARG A 350 -29.41 9.40 6.99
N LEU A 351 -28.27 8.95 7.51
CA LEU A 351 -27.11 8.56 6.73
C LEU A 351 -26.74 7.11 7.06
N HIS A 352 -26.65 6.28 6.04
CA HIS A 352 -26.32 4.86 6.12
C HIS A 352 -24.91 4.66 5.56
N LEU A 353 -24.04 4.00 6.32
CA LEU A 353 -22.68 3.65 5.93
C LEU A 353 -22.52 2.13 6.04
N GLU A 354 -22.04 1.49 4.98
CA GLU A 354 -21.77 0.05 4.95
C GLU A 354 -20.31 -0.19 4.55
N PHE A 355 -19.50 -0.71 5.47
CA PHE A 355 -18.13 -1.13 5.22
C PHE A 355 -18.10 -2.64 5.03
N SER A 356 -17.49 -3.10 3.94
CA SER A 356 -17.26 -4.52 3.66
C SER A 356 -15.78 -4.78 3.37
N SER A 357 -15.22 -5.84 3.96
CA SER A 357 -13.89 -6.35 3.63
C SER A 357 -13.93 -7.81 3.17
N ASP A 358 -13.01 -8.18 2.28
CA ASP A 358 -12.88 -9.54 1.75
C ASP A 358 -11.92 -10.41 2.58
N ASN A 359 -11.55 -11.60 2.08
CA ASN A 359 -10.67 -12.52 2.80
C ASN A 359 -9.17 -12.21 2.63
N SER A 360 -8.85 -11.15 1.91
CA SER A 360 -7.53 -10.76 1.46
C SER A 360 -7.24 -9.30 1.85
N VAL A 361 -6.10 -8.78 1.36
CA VAL A 361 -5.31 -7.62 1.82
C VAL A 361 -6.01 -6.65 2.78
N GLN A 362 -5.51 -6.57 4.02
CA GLN A 362 -5.99 -5.58 4.99
C GLN A 362 -5.14 -4.31 4.97
N LYS A 363 -5.79 -3.17 5.19
CA LYS A 363 -5.20 -1.83 5.24
C LYS A 363 -5.56 -1.13 6.55
N SER A 364 -5.07 0.09 6.75
CA SER A 364 -5.25 0.82 8.02
C SER A 364 -6.69 1.31 8.26
N GLY A 365 -7.58 1.23 7.27
CA GLY A 365 -9.00 1.48 7.44
C GLY A 365 -9.39 2.94 7.30
N PHE A 366 -10.40 3.39 8.05
CA PHE A 366 -10.87 4.77 7.98
C PHE A 366 -11.26 5.33 9.34
N ALA A 367 -11.20 6.66 9.44
CA ALA A 367 -11.74 7.43 10.55
C ALA A 367 -12.48 8.64 10.00
N ALA A 368 -13.70 8.87 10.47
CA ALA A 368 -14.55 9.96 10.03
C ALA A 368 -15.26 10.62 11.20
N ILE A 369 -15.36 11.95 11.17
CA ILE A 369 -16.10 12.74 12.14
C ILE A 369 -17.41 13.15 11.49
N PHE A 370 -18.53 12.95 12.19
CA PHE A 370 -19.82 13.44 11.74
C PHE A 370 -20.37 14.54 12.66
N LEU A 371 -21.13 15.46 12.05
CA LEU A 371 -21.78 16.58 12.69
C LEU A 371 -23.20 16.69 12.14
N THR A 372 -24.18 16.90 13.00
CA THR A 372 -25.55 17.19 12.58
C THR A 372 -25.80 18.69 12.64
N ASP A 373 -26.40 19.24 11.60
CA ASP A 373 -26.69 20.66 11.49
C ASP A 373 -28.12 20.88 10.98
N ARG A 374 -28.78 21.94 11.44
CA ARG A 374 -30.13 22.25 10.98
C ARG A 374 -30.05 22.83 9.57
N ASP A 375 -30.77 22.26 8.62
CA ASP A 375 -30.85 22.84 7.27
C ASP A 375 -31.89 23.96 7.25
N GLU A 376 -31.47 25.20 7.51
CA GLU A 376 -32.37 26.35 7.44
C GLU A 376 -32.82 26.68 6.01
N CYS A 377 -32.08 26.21 5.00
CA CYS A 377 -32.43 26.42 3.59
C CYS A 377 -33.61 25.54 3.14
N ALA A 378 -33.80 24.38 3.77
CA ALA A 378 -34.92 23.48 3.47
C ALA A 378 -36.30 24.13 3.69
N HIS A 379 -36.40 25.16 4.53
CA HIS A 379 -37.65 25.86 4.80
C HIS A 379 -37.62 27.31 4.28
N ASN A 380 -38.48 27.60 3.30
CA ASN A 380 -38.62 28.93 2.69
C ASN A 380 -37.28 29.56 2.23
N ASN A 381 -36.36 28.73 1.73
CA ASN A 381 -35.03 29.16 1.23
C ASN A 381 -34.23 29.97 2.26
N GLY A 382 -34.35 29.69 3.56
CA GLY A 382 -33.73 30.48 4.63
C GLY A 382 -34.18 31.95 4.69
N GLY A 383 -35.20 32.34 3.92
CA GLY A 383 -35.56 33.75 3.70
C GLY A 383 -34.58 34.52 2.79
N CYS A 384 -33.78 33.82 1.98
CA CYS A 384 -32.94 34.40 0.94
C CYS A 384 -33.75 34.73 -0.32
N GLN A 385 -33.51 35.89 -0.93
CA GLN A 385 -34.20 36.28 -2.18
C GLN A 385 -33.82 35.37 -3.35
N HIS A 386 -32.54 35.00 -3.49
CA HIS A 386 -32.05 34.16 -4.57
C HIS A 386 -31.61 32.79 -4.06
N ILE A 387 -30.39 32.66 -3.54
CA ILE A 387 -29.78 31.36 -3.23
C ILE A 387 -29.53 31.29 -1.72
N CYS A 388 -29.97 30.22 -1.07
CA CYS A 388 -29.57 29.88 0.30
C CYS A 388 -28.48 28.81 0.27
N LYS A 389 -27.41 29.01 1.04
CA LYS A 389 -26.35 28.02 1.24
C LYS A 389 -26.27 27.67 2.72
N ASN A 390 -26.58 26.42 3.05
CA ASN A 390 -26.46 25.92 4.42
C ASN A 390 -24.97 25.82 4.81
N THR A 391 -24.65 26.17 6.05
CA THR A 391 -23.30 26.16 6.60
C THR A 391 -23.34 25.50 7.99
N VAL A 392 -22.25 24.89 8.46
CA VAL A 392 -22.30 24.25 9.78
C VAL A 392 -22.63 25.28 10.87
N GLY A 393 -23.80 25.14 11.50
CA GLY A 393 -24.33 26.00 12.55
C GLY A 393 -25.13 27.23 12.09
N SER A 394 -25.33 27.45 10.77
CA SER A 394 -26.04 28.62 10.21
C SER A 394 -26.31 28.48 8.71
N TYR A 395 -26.74 29.54 8.04
CA TYR A 395 -26.81 29.62 6.58
C TYR A 395 -26.41 31.02 6.09
N ILE A 396 -26.06 31.12 4.80
CA ILE A 396 -25.80 32.39 4.13
C ILE A 396 -26.64 32.52 2.86
N CYS A 397 -27.06 33.74 2.55
CA CYS A 397 -27.68 34.05 1.27
C CYS A 397 -26.62 34.45 0.25
N ALA A 398 -26.79 33.97 -0.99
CA ALA A 398 -26.00 34.33 -2.14
C ALA A 398 -26.91 34.82 -3.27
N CYS A 399 -26.33 35.61 -4.18
CA CYS A 399 -27.04 36.16 -5.32
C CYS A 399 -26.61 35.48 -6.61
N GLN A 400 -27.54 35.36 -7.55
CA GLN A 400 -27.24 34.98 -8.93
C GLN A 400 -26.32 36.01 -9.60
N ASN A 401 -25.60 35.57 -10.65
CA ASN A 401 -24.64 36.41 -11.37
C ASN A 401 -25.27 37.73 -11.85
N GLY A 402 -24.59 38.86 -11.61
CA GLY A 402 -25.09 40.21 -11.93
C GLY A 402 -25.76 40.94 -10.76
N PHE A 403 -25.94 40.27 -9.62
CA PHE A 403 -26.49 40.87 -8.40
C PHE A 403 -25.50 40.78 -7.24
N VAL A 404 -25.46 41.82 -6.42
CA VAL A 404 -24.71 41.88 -5.17
C VAL A 404 -25.64 41.71 -3.98
N LEU A 405 -25.18 41.00 -2.96
CA LEU A 405 -25.95 40.79 -1.73
C LEU A 405 -26.17 42.14 -1.05
N HIS A 406 -27.44 42.48 -0.85
CA HIS A 406 -27.87 43.68 -0.17
C HIS A 406 -27.36 43.67 1.27
N PRO A 407 -27.10 44.83 1.91
CA PRO A 407 -26.60 44.90 3.29
C PRO A 407 -27.44 44.16 4.34
N ASN A 408 -28.72 43.86 4.06
CA ASN A 408 -29.56 43.04 4.92
C ASN A 408 -29.24 41.52 4.87
N LYS A 409 -28.24 41.12 4.07
CA LYS A 409 -27.76 39.75 3.88
C LYS A 409 -28.81 38.75 3.39
N ARG A 410 -29.93 39.25 2.81
CA ARG A 410 -31.04 38.41 2.32
C ARG A 410 -31.43 38.74 0.89
N ASP A 411 -31.45 40.03 0.56
CA ASP A 411 -31.87 40.51 -0.74
C ASP A 411 -30.67 40.69 -1.69
N CYS A 412 -30.96 40.81 -2.97
CA CYS A 412 -29.99 40.92 -4.05
C CYS A 412 -30.29 42.18 -4.86
N LYS A 413 -29.28 43.05 -5.02
CA LYS A 413 -29.37 44.31 -5.78
C LYS A 413 -28.54 44.22 -7.05
N GLU A 414 -28.96 44.86 -8.14
CA GLU A 414 -28.13 44.99 -9.36
C GLU A 414 -26.77 45.60 -9.00
N GLY A 415 -25.70 44.86 -9.27
CA GLY A 415 -24.32 45.28 -9.05
C GLY A 415 -23.63 45.72 -10.35
N SER A 416 -22.59 46.54 -10.21
CA SER A 416 -21.60 46.72 -11.28
C SER A 416 -21.05 45.35 -11.70
N CYS A 417 -21.02 45.05 -13.00
CA CYS A 417 -20.65 43.74 -13.54
C CYS A 417 -19.12 43.56 -13.59
N THR A 418 -18.44 43.83 -12.48
CA THR A 418 -16.98 43.74 -12.36
C THR A 418 -16.62 42.63 -11.38
N HIS A 419 -15.83 41.67 -11.83
CA HIS A 419 -15.47 40.46 -11.10
C HIS A 419 -13.95 40.41 -10.90
N GLN A 420 -13.50 40.07 -9.70
CA GLN A 420 -12.11 39.73 -9.43
C GLN A 420 -12.01 38.24 -9.15
N ILE A 421 -11.20 37.55 -9.93
CA ILE A 421 -11.04 36.10 -9.88
C ILE A 421 -9.62 35.78 -9.42
N THR A 422 -9.51 35.28 -8.19
CA THR A 422 -8.25 34.85 -7.58
C THR A 422 -8.16 33.34 -7.36
N ALA A 423 -9.28 32.62 -7.55
CA ALA A 423 -9.32 31.17 -7.41
C ALA A 423 -8.54 30.49 -8.56
N PRO A 424 -7.72 29.45 -8.27
CA PRO A 424 -6.84 28.81 -9.25
C PRO A 424 -7.58 28.00 -10.32
N LEU A 425 -8.85 27.66 -10.08
CA LEU A 425 -9.72 27.02 -11.05
C LEU A 425 -11.16 27.48 -10.81
N GLY A 426 -11.99 27.43 -11.84
CA GLY A 426 -13.41 27.70 -11.72
C GLY A 426 -14.10 27.91 -13.05
N GLU A 427 -15.35 28.34 -12.99
CA GLU A 427 -16.16 28.65 -14.17
C GLU A 427 -16.70 30.07 -14.09
N ILE A 428 -16.74 30.74 -15.24
CA ILE A 428 -17.40 32.02 -15.43
C ILE A 428 -18.45 31.89 -16.53
N ASN A 429 -19.51 32.67 -16.40
CA ASN A 429 -20.60 32.69 -17.36
C ASN A 429 -20.97 34.13 -17.71
N SER A 430 -21.52 34.33 -18.91
CA SER A 430 -22.22 35.57 -19.21
C SER A 430 -23.42 35.76 -18.27
N PRO A 431 -23.84 37.01 -18.02
CA PRO A 431 -25.06 37.27 -17.25
C PRO A 431 -26.24 36.50 -17.85
N ASN A 432 -27.10 35.95 -16.99
CA ASN A 432 -28.28 35.13 -17.33
C ASN A 432 -28.04 33.77 -18.00
N TYR A 433 -26.80 33.36 -18.30
CA TYR A 433 -26.54 32.05 -18.91
C TYR A 433 -27.19 30.90 -18.09
N PRO A 434 -27.89 29.93 -18.72
CA PRO A 434 -27.94 29.65 -20.16
C PRO A 434 -29.00 30.45 -20.95
N ASP A 435 -29.76 31.33 -20.29
CA ASP A 435 -30.69 32.23 -20.96
C ASP A 435 -29.96 33.41 -21.61
N SER A 436 -30.67 34.16 -22.46
CA SER A 436 -30.05 35.24 -23.20
C SER A 436 -29.48 36.34 -22.30
N TYR A 437 -28.24 36.76 -22.58
CA TYR A 437 -27.62 37.86 -21.83
C TYR A 437 -28.38 39.18 -22.02
N PRO A 438 -28.34 40.13 -21.07
CA PRO A 438 -29.04 41.40 -21.23
C PRO A 438 -28.36 42.34 -22.25
N SER A 439 -29.15 43.22 -22.87
CA SER A 439 -28.65 44.33 -23.70
C SER A 439 -27.89 45.38 -22.88
N ARG A 440 -26.94 46.09 -23.49
CA ARG A 440 -26.20 47.23 -22.91
C ARG A 440 -25.44 46.90 -21.64
N LYS A 441 -24.88 45.70 -21.55
CA LYS A 441 -24.05 45.30 -20.42
C LYS A 441 -22.58 45.51 -20.74
N ASP A 442 -21.85 45.96 -19.74
CA ASP A 442 -20.39 46.11 -19.76
C ASP A 442 -19.88 45.36 -18.53
N CYS A 443 -19.35 44.17 -18.77
CA CYS A 443 -18.89 43.26 -17.74
C CYS A 443 -17.38 43.06 -17.86
N ALA A 444 -16.68 43.08 -16.73
CA ALA A 444 -15.23 42.88 -16.70
C ALA A 444 -14.84 41.82 -15.67
N TRP A 445 -13.85 41.00 -16.01
CA TRP A 445 -13.22 40.03 -15.13
C TRP A 445 -11.72 40.32 -15.08
N LEU A 446 -11.21 40.58 -13.88
CA LEU A 446 -9.78 40.63 -13.60
C LEU A 446 -9.37 39.30 -12.98
N PHE A 447 -8.63 38.51 -13.72
CA PHE A 447 -8.03 37.27 -13.24
C PHE A 447 -6.64 37.57 -12.68
N THR A 448 -6.34 37.05 -11.50
CA THR A 448 -5.02 37.16 -10.87
C THR A 448 -4.65 35.83 -10.26
N THR A 449 -3.47 35.34 -10.58
CA THR A 449 -2.91 34.11 -10.00
C THR A 449 -1.54 34.39 -9.35
N THR A 450 -0.96 33.38 -8.72
CA THR A 450 0.36 33.45 -8.09
C THR A 450 1.41 33.88 -9.12
N PRO A 451 2.33 34.81 -8.79
CA PRO A 451 3.44 35.16 -9.67
C PRO A 451 4.20 33.92 -10.16
N GLY A 452 4.60 33.93 -11.43
CA GLY A 452 5.20 32.77 -12.10
C GLY A 452 4.19 31.76 -12.62
N HIS A 453 2.89 31.98 -12.48
CA HIS A 453 1.88 31.18 -13.17
C HIS A 453 1.14 32.01 -14.21
N ARG A 454 0.56 31.33 -15.19
CA ARG A 454 -0.28 31.89 -16.25
C ARG A 454 -1.74 31.52 -16.03
N LEU A 455 -2.61 32.22 -16.72
CA LEU A 455 -4.05 32.01 -16.70
C LEU A 455 -4.47 31.40 -18.03
N LYS A 456 -5.17 30.27 -17.96
CA LYS A 456 -5.76 29.58 -19.11
C LYS A 456 -7.27 29.73 -19.06
N LEU A 457 -7.87 30.12 -20.17
CA LEU A 457 -9.31 30.25 -20.33
C LEU A 457 -9.78 29.35 -21.48
N ILE A 458 -10.75 28.49 -21.21
CA ILE A 458 -11.35 27.56 -22.17
C ILE A 458 -12.85 27.82 -22.23
N PHE A 459 -13.35 28.18 -23.41
CA PHE A 459 -14.78 28.33 -23.63
C PHE A 459 -15.41 26.97 -23.92
N ASN A 460 -16.38 26.57 -23.10
CA ASN A 460 -17.15 25.33 -23.27
C ASN A 460 -18.42 25.58 -24.09
N ASP A 461 -18.99 26.78 -23.97
CA ASP A 461 -20.12 27.25 -24.77
C ASP A 461 -19.90 28.73 -25.13
N PHE A 462 -20.23 29.10 -26.37
CA PHE A 462 -19.98 30.44 -26.89
C PHE A 462 -20.94 30.78 -28.04
N GLU A 463 -21.87 31.69 -27.78
CA GLU A 463 -22.82 32.20 -28.75
C GLU A 463 -23.13 33.69 -28.46
N LEU A 464 -22.51 34.57 -29.25
CA LEU A 464 -22.74 36.02 -29.26
C LEU A 464 -23.26 36.49 -30.62
N GLU A 465 -23.69 37.75 -30.71
CA GLU A 465 -24.05 38.34 -32.00
C GLU A 465 -22.89 38.29 -33.01
N PRO A 466 -23.10 37.76 -34.23
CA PRO A 466 -22.04 37.68 -35.23
C PRO A 466 -21.84 39.02 -35.97
N HIS A 467 -20.59 39.45 -36.10
CA HIS A 467 -20.19 40.60 -36.93
C HIS A 467 -18.77 40.40 -37.49
N GLN A 468 -18.47 40.93 -38.69
CA GLN A 468 -17.16 40.73 -39.34
C GLN A 468 -15.97 41.22 -38.49
N GLU A 469 -16.13 42.36 -37.82
CA GLU A 469 -15.11 42.95 -36.92
C GLU A 469 -15.48 42.85 -35.42
N CYS A 470 -16.50 42.05 -35.07
CA CYS A 470 -17.01 41.96 -33.71
C CYS A 470 -17.35 43.32 -33.06
N ALA A 471 -17.94 44.23 -33.83
CA ALA A 471 -18.23 45.60 -33.42
C ALA A 471 -19.45 45.71 -32.48
N TYR A 472 -20.38 44.76 -32.58
CA TYR A 472 -21.54 44.64 -31.70
C TYR A 472 -21.17 43.88 -30.42
N ASP A 473 -21.89 42.79 -30.11
CA ASP A 473 -21.64 41.99 -28.92
C ASP A 473 -20.34 41.20 -29.03
N HIS A 474 -19.43 41.38 -28.07
CA HIS A 474 -18.11 40.75 -28.13
C HIS A 474 -17.47 40.59 -26.75
N ILE A 475 -16.47 39.71 -26.73
CA ILE A 475 -15.51 39.58 -25.64
C ILE A 475 -14.16 40.07 -26.14
N SER A 476 -13.49 40.92 -25.35
CA SER A 476 -12.10 41.33 -25.53
C SER A 476 -11.26 40.81 -24.37
N LEU A 477 -10.13 40.16 -24.67
CA LEU A 477 -9.17 39.70 -23.66
C LEU A 477 -7.83 40.41 -23.82
N TYR A 478 -7.21 40.72 -22.69
CA TYR A 478 -5.97 41.47 -22.57
C TYR A 478 -5.00 40.73 -21.64
N ASP A 479 -3.73 40.70 -22.05
CA ASP A 479 -2.63 40.03 -21.37
C ASP A 479 -2.03 40.91 -20.26
N GLY A 480 -2.85 41.24 -19.27
CA GLY A 480 -2.49 42.13 -18.17
C GLY A 480 -3.67 42.40 -17.25
N ASP A 481 -3.66 43.55 -16.58
CA ASP A 481 -4.64 43.92 -15.56
C ASP A 481 -5.70 44.93 -16.03
N SER A 482 -5.59 45.42 -17.27
CA SER A 482 -6.41 46.50 -17.81
C SER A 482 -6.52 46.41 -19.34
N THR A 483 -7.33 47.31 -19.92
CA THR A 483 -7.50 47.43 -21.38
C THR A 483 -6.29 48.03 -22.09
N ASP A 484 -5.30 48.55 -21.35
CA ASP A 484 -4.07 49.12 -21.91
C ASP A 484 -3.02 48.03 -22.23
N ALA A 485 -3.24 46.80 -21.76
CA ALA A 485 -2.36 45.66 -21.99
C ALA A 485 -2.52 45.08 -23.41
N PRO A 486 -1.54 44.29 -23.91
CA PRO A 486 -1.63 43.65 -25.22
C PRO A 486 -2.89 42.77 -25.36
N THR A 487 -3.60 42.86 -26.48
CA THR A 487 -4.83 42.07 -26.70
C THR A 487 -4.52 40.62 -27.01
N LEU A 488 -5.09 39.68 -26.25
CA LEU A 488 -5.08 38.24 -26.54
C LEU A 488 -6.10 37.85 -27.61
N GLY A 489 -7.14 38.67 -27.79
CA GLY A 489 -8.09 38.52 -28.89
C GLY A 489 -9.42 39.19 -28.62
N ARG A 490 -10.20 39.35 -29.70
CA ARG A 490 -11.59 39.82 -29.67
C ARG A 490 -12.48 38.80 -30.38
N PHE A 491 -13.55 38.37 -29.72
CA PHE A 491 -14.36 37.23 -30.14
C PHE A 491 -15.85 37.56 -30.14
N CYS A 492 -16.59 37.07 -31.14
CA CYS A 492 -18.04 37.20 -31.30
C CYS A 492 -18.58 36.06 -32.19
N GLY A 493 -19.90 36.01 -32.39
CA GLY A 493 -20.57 34.93 -33.14
C GLY A 493 -20.65 33.61 -32.34
N ALA A 494 -20.81 32.50 -33.07
CA ALA A 494 -21.01 31.16 -32.47
C ALA A 494 -19.78 30.23 -32.57
N LYS A 495 -18.64 30.74 -33.04
CA LYS A 495 -17.41 29.95 -33.13
C LYS A 495 -16.68 29.99 -31.79
N VAL A 496 -16.60 28.86 -31.12
CA VAL A 496 -15.86 28.71 -29.86
C VAL A 496 -14.39 29.10 -30.05
N PRO A 497 -13.86 30.05 -29.25
CA PRO A 497 -12.44 30.40 -29.27
C PRO A 497 -11.55 29.22 -28.87
N HIS A 498 -10.34 29.13 -29.44
CA HIS A 498 -9.32 28.20 -28.96
C HIS A 498 -8.90 28.57 -27.52
N PRO A 499 -8.34 27.63 -26.74
CA PRO A 499 -7.83 27.91 -25.41
C PRO A 499 -6.90 29.14 -25.39
N ILE A 500 -7.21 30.10 -24.52
CA ILE A 500 -6.48 31.37 -24.43
C ILE A 500 -5.57 31.31 -23.22
N LEU A 501 -4.30 31.64 -23.39
CA LEU A 501 -3.28 31.62 -22.34
C LEU A 501 -2.67 33.01 -22.18
N SER A 502 -2.59 33.53 -20.96
CA SER A 502 -1.82 34.76 -20.67
C SER A 502 -0.32 34.49 -20.70
N SER A 503 0.51 35.53 -20.85
CA SER A 503 1.96 35.44 -20.64
C SER A 503 2.38 35.71 -19.19
N SER A 504 1.52 36.39 -18.43
CA SER A 504 1.74 36.77 -17.03
C SER A 504 0.71 36.17 -16.08
N ASN A 505 0.82 36.49 -14.78
CA ASN A 505 -0.12 36.07 -13.74
C ASN A 505 -1.39 36.93 -13.68
N ARG A 506 -1.62 37.81 -14.67
CA ARG A 506 -2.81 38.64 -14.78
C ARG A 506 -3.42 38.53 -16.18
N MET A 507 -4.74 38.47 -16.23
CA MET A 507 -5.51 38.51 -17.47
C MET A 507 -6.76 39.36 -17.23
N TYR A 508 -7.08 40.24 -18.18
CA TYR A 508 -8.26 41.11 -18.10
C TYR A 508 -9.20 40.79 -19.25
N MET A 509 -10.47 40.52 -18.93
CA MET A 509 -11.50 40.15 -19.90
C MET A 509 -12.67 41.13 -19.79
N VAL A 510 -13.18 41.57 -20.93
CA VAL A 510 -14.31 42.49 -21.03
C VAL A 510 -15.36 41.91 -21.97
N PHE A 511 -16.60 41.81 -21.51
CA PHE A 511 -17.77 41.47 -22.31
C PHE A 511 -18.64 42.72 -22.48
N LYS A 512 -18.96 43.07 -23.73
CA LYS A 512 -19.85 44.17 -24.07
C LYS A 512 -21.01 43.68 -24.91
N SER A 513 -22.22 44.10 -24.55
CA SER A 513 -23.43 43.93 -25.38
C SER A 513 -24.03 45.28 -25.79
N ASP A 514 -24.61 45.33 -26.97
CA ASP A 514 -25.25 46.52 -27.54
C ASP A 514 -26.76 46.57 -27.21
N ALA A 515 -27.52 47.42 -27.89
CA ALA A 515 -28.94 47.62 -27.61
C ALA A 515 -29.87 46.47 -28.07
N SER A 516 -29.42 45.54 -28.91
CA SER A 516 -30.27 44.54 -29.57
C SER A 516 -29.55 43.21 -29.80
N VAL A 517 -30.30 42.18 -30.25
CA VAL A 517 -29.77 40.87 -30.66
C VAL A 517 -28.96 40.12 -29.58
N GLN A 518 -29.64 39.76 -28.49
CA GLN A 518 -29.06 38.92 -27.46
C GLN A 518 -29.07 37.44 -27.87
N ARG A 519 -28.03 36.71 -27.47
CA ARG A 519 -27.86 35.26 -27.66
C ARG A 519 -27.65 34.57 -26.33
N LYS A 520 -27.43 33.26 -26.35
CA LYS A 520 -27.20 32.42 -25.16
C LYS A 520 -26.02 32.90 -24.30
N GLY A 521 -25.02 33.54 -24.91
CA GLY A 521 -23.85 34.06 -24.20
C GLY A 521 -22.72 33.05 -24.15
N PHE A 522 -22.02 32.94 -23.02
CA PHE A 522 -20.86 32.06 -22.91
C PHE A 522 -20.78 31.37 -21.54
N LYS A 523 -20.14 30.20 -21.55
CA LYS A 523 -19.64 29.48 -20.39
C LYS A 523 -18.17 29.16 -20.61
N ALA A 524 -17.31 29.62 -19.71
CA ALA A 524 -15.87 29.37 -19.80
C ALA A 524 -15.32 28.83 -18.48
N ALA A 525 -14.40 27.87 -18.58
CA ALA A 525 -13.60 27.39 -17.47
C ALA A 525 -12.27 28.14 -17.45
N HIS A 526 -11.87 28.63 -16.28
CA HIS A 526 -10.54 29.21 -16.06
C HIS A 526 -9.71 28.26 -15.19
N SER A 527 -8.41 28.20 -15.47
CA SER A 527 -7.45 27.44 -14.68
C SER A 527 -6.10 28.16 -14.65
N THR A 528 -5.38 28.02 -13.55
CA THR A 528 -3.97 28.39 -13.49
C THR A 528 -3.15 27.34 -14.23
N ALA A 529 -2.26 27.80 -15.10
CA ALA A 529 -1.25 27.00 -15.77
C ALA A 529 0.14 27.41 -15.29
N CYS A 530 1.09 26.48 -15.29
CA CYS A 530 2.47 26.78 -14.96
C CYS A 530 3.20 27.50 -16.11
N GLY A 531 4.41 28.00 -15.83
CA GLY A 531 5.24 28.75 -16.77
C GLY A 531 4.87 30.24 -16.85
N GLY A 532 5.70 31.03 -17.52
CA GLY A 532 5.51 32.47 -17.72
C GLY A 532 6.81 33.27 -17.65
N ARG A 533 6.72 34.60 -17.78
CA ARG A 533 7.87 35.51 -17.65
C ARG A 533 7.96 36.07 -16.23
N LEU A 534 9.13 36.00 -15.64
CA LEU A 534 9.44 36.41 -14.27
C LEU A 534 10.52 37.48 -14.28
N LEU A 535 10.30 38.56 -13.53
CA LEU A 535 11.28 39.64 -13.42
C LEU A 535 12.09 39.50 -12.13
N ALA A 536 13.41 39.34 -12.27
CA ALA A 536 14.36 39.36 -11.18
C ALA A 536 14.80 40.81 -10.91
N THR A 537 14.63 41.29 -9.68
CA THR A 537 15.12 42.60 -9.26
C THR A 537 16.32 42.45 -8.33
N GLY A 538 17.20 43.45 -8.27
CA GLY A 538 18.36 43.44 -7.36
C GLY A 538 18.02 43.81 -5.91
N ARG A 539 16.74 44.13 -5.62
CA ARG A 539 16.30 44.65 -4.31
C ARG A 539 15.69 43.57 -3.42
N THR A 540 15.00 42.59 -4.01
CA THR A 540 14.27 41.54 -3.30
C THR A 540 14.54 40.18 -3.92
N VAL A 541 14.67 39.16 -3.06
CA VAL A 541 14.70 37.77 -3.51
C VAL A 541 13.25 37.35 -3.73
N GLU A 542 12.94 36.96 -4.96
CA GLU A 542 11.60 36.51 -5.34
C GLU A 542 11.54 34.98 -5.35
N HIS A 543 10.32 34.44 -5.35
CA HIS A 543 10.07 33.01 -5.25
C HIS A 543 9.25 32.48 -6.43
N LEU A 544 9.61 31.29 -6.89
CA LEU A 544 8.93 30.51 -7.91
C LEU A 544 8.52 29.16 -7.31
N TYR A 545 7.35 28.67 -7.69
CA TYR A 545 6.83 27.37 -7.32
C TYR A 545 6.53 26.55 -8.57
N SER A 546 6.76 25.24 -8.50
CA SER A 546 6.54 24.31 -9.60
C SER A 546 5.11 24.30 -10.13
N HIS A 547 4.13 24.50 -9.25
CA HIS A 547 2.71 24.49 -9.57
C HIS A 547 1.91 25.31 -8.54
N ALA A 548 0.66 25.65 -8.88
CA ALA A 548 -0.14 26.60 -8.08
C ALA A 548 -0.64 26.04 -6.75
N LYS A 549 -0.68 24.70 -6.61
CA LYS A 549 -1.11 23.97 -5.41
C LYS A 549 0.07 23.59 -4.50
N TYR A 550 1.26 24.11 -4.80
CA TYR A 550 2.50 23.75 -4.12
C TYR A 550 2.41 24.04 -2.62
N GLY A 551 2.59 23.00 -1.80
CA GLY A 551 2.46 23.04 -0.34
C GLY A 551 1.19 22.35 0.19
N ASP A 552 0.15 22.26 -0.63
CA ASP A 552 -1.13 21.61 -0.30
C ASP A 552 -1.31 20.27 -1.03
N GLN A 553 -0.78 20.16 -2.26
CA GLN A 553 -0.85 18.97 -3.11
C GLN A 553 0.47 18.74 -3.88
N ASN A 554 0.56 17.60 -4.57
CA ASN A 554 1.61 17.28 -5.53
C ASN A 554 1.34 17.99 -6.88
N TYR A 555 2.37 18.08 -7.74
CA TYR A 555 2.19 18.59 -9.11
C TYR A 555 1.33 17.63 -9.94
N ASP A 556 0.66 18.15 -10.98
CA ASP A 556 -0.17 17.33 -11.85
C ASP A 556 0.70 16.54 -12.87
N ASN A 557 0.16 15.47 -13.44
CA ASN A 557 0.82 14.71 -14.51
C ASN A 557 0.72 15.49 -15.84
N LYS A 558 1.66 15.27 -16.76
CA LYS A 558 1.76 15.93 -18.08
C LYS A 558 1.96 17.45 -18.03
N GLU A 559 2.65 17.93 -17.02
CA GLU A 559 2.98 19.35 -16.90
C GLU A 559 4.01 19.75 -17.96
N ASP A 560 3.76 20.90 -18.59
CA ASP A 560 4.60 21.47 -19.65
C ASP A 560 4.86 22.95 -19.33
N CYS A 561 5.84 23.17 -18.45
CA CYS A 561 6.11 24.48 -17.86
C CYS A 561 7.45 25.05 -18.31
N ASP A 562 7.42 26.25 -18.89
CA ASP A 562 8.63 27.03 -19.17
C ASP A 562 8.53 28.40 -18.46
N TRP A 563 9.51 28.69 -17.61
CA TRP A 563 9.66 29.98 -16.95
C TRP A 563 10.91 30.69 -17.44
N ILE A 564 10.74 31.91 -17.95
CA ILE A 564 11.87 32.79 -18.30
C ILE A 564 12.05 33.76 -17.15
N VAL A 565 13.13 33.60 -16.39
CA VAL A 565 13.53 34.54 -15.34
C VAL A 565 14.52 35.53 -15.93
N GLU A 566 14.17 36.81 -15.94
CA GLU A 566 14.89 37.88 -16.60
C GLU A 566 15.26 38.99 -15.63
N ALA A 567 16.48 39.49 -15.72
CA ALA A 567 16.92 40.71 -15.04
C ALA A 567 16.90 41.91 -15.99
N GLU A 568 16.41 43.07 -15.52
CA GLU A 568 16.49 44.34 -16.27
C GLU A 568 17.95 44.76 -16.53
N SER A 569 18.83 44.45 -15.59
CA SER A 569 20.28 44.63 -15.68
C SER A 569 21.01 43.59 -14.82
N GLY A 570 22.20 43.17 -15.25
CA GLY A 570 23.02 42.20 -14.52
C GLY A 570 22.73 40.75 -14.91
N ARG A 571 22.95 39.83 -13.95
CA ARG A 571 22.80 38.38 -14.11
C ARG A 571 21.69 37.86 -13.19
N VAL A 572 21.08 36.73 -13.52
CA VAL A 572 20.08 36.08 -12.68
C VAL A 572 20.76 35.01 -11.83
N ARG A 573 20.59 35.10 -10.51
CA ARG A 573 20.98 34.04 -9.58
C ARG A 573 19.73 33.27 -9.17
N LEU A 574 19.73 31.95 -9.33
CA LEU A 574 18.64 31.04 -9.00
C LEU A 574 19.13 29.91 -8.09
N ARG A 575 18.42 29.65 -7.00
CA ARG A 575 18.65 28.51 -6.11
C ARG A 575 17.35 27.81 -5.76
N PHE A 576 17.37 26.49 -5.72
CA PHE A 576 16.21 25.73 -5.24
C PHE A 576 16.17 25.75 -3.71
N LEU A 577 14.98 25.89 -3.14
CA LEU A 577 14.72 25.83 -1.69
C LEU A 577 14.20 24.45 -1.27
N THR A 578 13.44 23.81 -2.15
CA THR A 578 12.91 22.45 -2.03
C THR A 578 12.90 21.79 -3.41
N PHE A 579 13.09 20.46 -3.46
CA PHE A 579 13.14 19.73 -4.72
C PHE A 579 12.81 18.25 -4.49
N GLU A 580 11.62 17.85 -4.93
CA GLU A 580 11.10 16.49 -4.82
C GLU A 580 10.34 16.16 -6.11
N LEU A 581 11.00 15.44 -7.02
CA LEU A 581 10.44 14.95 -8.28
C LEU A 581 10.57 13.43 -8.34
N GLU A 582 9.88 12.79 -9.29
CA GLU A 582 10.11 11.38 -9.59
C GLU A 582 11.61 11.10 -9.85
N HIS A 583 12.11 10.00 -9.31
CA HIS A 583 13.51 9.62 -9.47
C HIS A 583 13.68 8.65 -10.64
N GLU A 584 14.56 9.01 -11.57
CA GLU A 584 14.99 8.17 -12.68
C GLU A 584 16.49 8.39 -12.93
N GLN A 585 17.18 7.39 -13.50
CA GLN A 585 18.64 7.40 -13.65
C GLN A 585 19.14 8.52 -14.58
N ASP A 586 18.42 8.80 -15.66
CA ASP A 586 18.74 9.81 -16.68
C ASP A 586 17.76 11.00 -16.67
N CYS A 587 16.91 11.08 -15.63
CA CYS A 587 15.81 12.03 -15.50
C CYS A 587 14.88 12.03 -16.73
N GLY A 588 14.54 10.85 -17.24
CA GLY A 588 13.69 10.64 -18.41
C GLY A 588 12.19 10.82 -18.17
N TYR A 589 11.73 10.65 -16.92
CA TYR A 589 10.35 10.89 -16.50
C TYR A 589 10.17 12.36 -16.14
N ASP A 590 10.01 12.67 -14.86
CA ASP A 590 9.87 14.04 -14.38
C ASP A 590 11.23 14.73 -14.22
N TYR A 591 11.37 15.92 -14.79
CA TYR A 591 12.63 16.64 -14.71
C TYR A 591 12.48 18.16 -14.73
N VAL A 592 13.44 18.82 -14.09
CA VAL A 592 13.71 20.24 -14.26
C VAL A 592 15.02 20.41 -15.02
N GLN A 593 14.99 21.20 -16.08
CA GLN A 593 16.14 21.56 -16.89
C GLN A 593 16.34 23.08 -16.89
N LEU A 594 17.58 23.51 -16.73
CA LEU A 594 17.97 24.92 -16.73
C LEU A 594 18.79 25.25 -17.97
N PHE A 595 18.49 26.38 -18.61
CA PHE A 595 19.25 26.93 -19.73
C PHE A 595 19.69 28.37 -19.42
N ASP A 596 20.91 28.71 -19.83
CA ASP A 596 21.53 30.02 -19.62
C ASP A 596 21.14 31.03 -20.72
N GLY A 597 19.84 31.30 -20.85
CA GLY A 597 19.29 32.20 -21.86
C GLY A 597 17.77 32.24 -21.86
N TYR A 598 17.20 32.75 -22.97
CA TYR A 598 15.74 32.95 -23.12
C TYR A 598 15.00 31.72 -23.65
N ASP A 599 15.71 30.81 -24.31
CA ASP A 599 15.15 29.65 -24.99
C ASP A 599 16.05 28.42 -24.82
N ASP A 600 15.63 27.29 -25.38
CA ASP A 600 16.32 26.00 -25.30
C ASP A 600 17.48 25.86 -26.30
N SER A 601 17.79 26.90 -27.07
CA SER A 601 19.02 26.96 -27.88
C SER A 601 20.24 27.39 -27.05
N ALA A 602 20.02 27.94 -25.85
CA ALA A 602 21.06 28.37 -24.93
C ALA A 602 21.78 27.20 -24.24
N ALA A 603 22.91 27.49 -23.58
CA ALA A 603 23.71 26.46 -22.90
C ALA A 603 22.94 25.82 -21.73
N VAL A 604 22.93 24.49 -21.67
CA VAL A 604 22.28 23.74 -20.58
C VAL A 604 23.12 23.85 -19.30
N LEU A 605 22.53 24.41 -18.24
CA LEU A 605 23.13 24.50 -16.91
C LEU A 605 22.99 23.18 -16.13
N GLY A 606 21.95 22.40 -16.41
CA GLY A 606 21.78 21.05 -15.90
C GLY A 606 20.35 20.52 -16.05
N LYS A 607 20.19 19.22 -15.85
CA LYS A 607 18.92 18.48 -15.81
C LYS A 607 18.86 17.70 -14.50
N PHE A 608 17.75 17.82 -13.78
CA PHE A 608 17.61 17.36 -12.39
C PHE A 608 16.28 16.66 -12.17
N CYS A 609 16.28 15.62 -11.33
CA CYS A 609 15.11 14.84 -10.92
C CYS A 609 15.38 14.16 -9.56
N GLY A 610 14.40 13.44 -9.01
CA GLY A 610 14.48 12.85 -7.68
C GLY A 610 14.49 13.90 -6.55
N ASN A 611 15.08 13.52 -5.42
CA ASN A 611 15.03 14.29 -4.17
C ASN A 611 16.38 14.95 -3.81
N LYS A 612 17.35 14.91 -4.74
CA LYS A 612 18.67 15.51 -4.52
C LYS A 612 18.61 16.99 -4.85
N MET A 613 18.81 17.81 -3.83
CA MET A 613 18.84 19.27 -3.95
C MET A 613 19.85 19.73 -5.03
N PRO A 614 19.39 20.41 -6.12
CA PRO A 614 20.31 20.99 -7.09
C PRO A 614 21.10 22.16 -6.46
N GLY A 615 22.24 22.49 -7.07
CA GLY A 615 23.09 23.59 -6.62
C GLY A 615 22.48 24.98 -6.87
N GLU A 616 23.27 26.02 -6.59
CA GLU A 616 22.95 27.39 -6.98
C GLU A 616 23.53 27.70 -8.36
N PHE A 617 22.75 28.43 -9.18
CA PHE A 617 23.09 28.77 -10.56
C PHE A 617 23.09 30.29 -10.75
N THR A 618 24.04 30.81 -11.51
CA THR A 618 24.05 32.22 -11.94
C THR A 618 24.22 32.27 -13.46
N SER A 619 23.24 32.82 -14.19
CA SER A 619 23.28 32.93 -15.65
C SER A 619 24.51 33.70 -16.11
N SER A 620 25.12 33.39 -17.24
CA SER A 620 26.11 34.26 -17.90
C SER A 620 25.47 35.46 -18.58
N SER A 621 24.21 35.33 -18.99
CA SER A 621 23.38 36.40 -19.57
C SER A 621 22.47 37.06 -18.52
N ASN A 622 21.52 37.88 -18.96
CA ASN A 622 20.49 38.46 -18.11
C ASN A 622 19.25 37.57 -17.95
N ALA A 623 19.28 36.31 -18.40
CA ALA A 623 18.13 35.40 -18.32
C ALA A 623 18.50 33.94 -17.97
N ILE A 624 17.58 33.25 -17.30
CA ILE A 624 17.56 31.79 -17.13
C ILE A 624 16.20 31.27 -17.61
N LEU A 625 16.20 30.27 -18.48
CA LEU A 625 15.01 29.46 -18.77
C LEU A 625 15.00 28.23 -17.84
N LEU A 626 13.93 28.10 -17.06
CA LEU A 626 13.62 26.92 -16.26
C LEU A 626 12.50 26.15 -16.95
N ARG A 627 12.78 24.89 -17.30
CA ARG A 627 11.86 23.98 -17.96
C ARG A 627 11.51 22.84 -17.01
N PHE A 628 10.23 22.67 -16.69
CA PHE A 628 9.72 21.52 -15.93
C PHE A 628 8.78 20.70 -16.80
N ARG A 629 9.02 19.38 -16.85
CA ARG A 629 8.15 18.42 -17.52
C ARG A 629 7.82 17.29 -16.56
N SER A 630 6.57 16.86 -16.55
CA SER A 630 6.15 15.61 -15.92
C SER A 630 5.52 14.65 -16.91
N ASP A 631 5.60 13.36 -16.63
CA ASP A 631 5.02 12.31 -17.45
C ASP A 631 3.56 12.00 -17.05
N ASP A 632 3.00 10.88 -17.52
CA ASP A 632 1.60 10.51 -17.31
C ASP A 632 1.31 9.94 -15.91
N ASN A 633 2.32 9.60 -15.12
CA ASN A 633 2.21 8.89 -13.84
C ASN A 633 3.15 9.50 -12.77
N ILE A 634 3.04 9.01 -11.53
CA ILE A 634 3.94 9.30 -10.39
C ILE A 634 4.31 10.80 -10.24
N ASN A 635 3.51 11.52 -9.46
CA ASN A 635 3.86 12.87 -9.05
C ASN A 635 4.39 12.94 -7.61
N ALA A 636 5.07 14.04 -7.31
CA ALA A 636 5.62 14.35 -5.99
C ALA A 636 5.32 15.80 -5.61
N LYS A 637 5.87 16.27 -4.48
CA LYS A 637 5.61 17.64 -4.00
C LYS A 637 6.08 18.73 -4.95
N GLY A 638 7.04 18.44 -5.83
CA GLY A 638 7.60 19.40 -6.77
C GLY A 638 8.76 20.19 -6.17
N PHE A 639 8.96 21.40 -6.68
CA PHE A 639 10.05 22.28 -6.25
C PHE A 639 9.58 23.69 -5.96
N SER A 640 10.37 24.39 -5.16
CA SER A 640 10.33 25.84 -5.00
C SER A 640 11.73 26.41 -5.20
N ALA A 641 11.83 27.55 -5.87
CA ALA A 641 13.09 28.21 -6.18
C ALA A 641 13.04 29.68 -5.76
N ALA A 642 14.19 30.21 -5.38
CA ALA A 642 14.40 31.61 -5.11
C ALA A 642 15.30 32.20 -6.21
N TYR A 643 14.95 33.39 -6.70
CA TYR A 643 15.72 34.07 -7.73
C TYR A 643 15.89 35.57 -7.44
N VAL A 644 17.00 36.15 -7.90
CA VAL A 644 17.35 37.56 -7.69
C VAL A 644 18.30 38.05 -8.78
N ALA A 645 18.26 39.34 -9.12
CA ALA A 645 19.24 39.93 -10.02
C ALA A 645 20.52 40.29 -9.25
N VAL A 646 21.69 40.00 -9.84
CA VAL A 646 22.99 40.24 -9.24
C VAL A 646 23.89 41.02 -10.21
N ASP A 647 24.60 42.01 -9.68
CA ASP A 647 25.56 42.79 -10.43
C ASP A 647 26.91 42.05 -10.53
N GLY A 648 27.61 42.23 -11.65
CA GLY A 648 28.76 41.42 -12.07
C GLY A 648 30.09 41.68 -11.36
N GLU A 649 30.12 41.93 -10.06
CA GLU A 649 31.38 42.03 -9.29
C GLU A 649 31.31 41.23 -7.98
N ASP A 650 31.73 39.96 -8.03
CA ASP A 650 32.31 39.28 -6.87
C ASP A 650 33.18 38.09 -7.32
N MET A 651 34.44 38.40 -7.67
CA MET A 651 35.54 37.44 -7.68
C MET A 651 36.57 37.87 -6.65
N THR A 652 36.47 37.36 -5.42
CA THR A 652 37.68 37.09 -4.62
C THR A 652 37.50 35.79 -3.83
N ALA A 653 38.08 34.72 -4.38
CA ALA A 653 38.44 33.52 -3.63
C ALA A 653 39.66 33.82 -2.73
N PRO A 654 39.84 33.09 -1.61
CA PRO A 654 40.75 33.46 -0.53
C PRO A 654 42.22 33.14 -0.86
N THR A 655 43.12 34.11 -0.65
CA THR A 655 44.57 33.89 -0.59
C THR A 655 45.08 33.85 0.85
N THR A 656 46.01 32.93 1.03
CA THR A 656 46.64 32.44 2.26
C THR A 656 47.58 33.43 2.95
N GLN A 657 47.81 33.15 4.25
CA GLN A 657 48.94 33.51 5.14
C GLN A 657 48.86 34.81 5.95
N GLY A 658 48.90 34.66 7.28
CA GLY A 658 49.10 35.76 8.22
C GLY A 658 48.98 35.37 9.71
N SER A 659 50.01 34.70 10.22
CA SER A 659 50.53 34.71 11.61
C SER A 659 49.58 34.72 12.84
N ILE A 660 49.82 33.71 13.68
CA ILE A 660 49.46 33.59 15.10
C ILE A 660 50.00 34.78 15.92
N THR A 661 49.15 35.39 16.75
CA THR A 661 49.54 35.88 18.09
C THR A 661 48.39 35.71 19.09
N THR A 662 48.72 35.04 20.20
CA THR A 662 47.91 34.84 21.40
C THR A 662 47.82 36.09 22.26
N SER A 663 46.66 36.37 22.87
CA SER A 663 46.60 36.68 24.31
C SER A 663 45.17 36.66 24.86
N SER A 664 45.06 36.01 26.01
CA SER A 664 43.93 35.95 26.93
C SER A 664 43.59 37.30 27.56
N HIS A 665 42.30 37.60 27.76
CA HIS A 665 41.82 38.03 29.08
C HIS A 665 40.30 37.99 29.23
N GLN A 666 39.91 37.19 30.23
CA GLN A 666 38.62 37.06 30.88
C GLN A 666 38.22 38.36 31.61
N ARG A 667 36.94 38.73 31.58
CA ARG A 667 36.35 39.59 32.61
C ARG A 667 34.86 39.28 32.82
N ASP A 668 34.60 38.67 33.98
CA ASP A 668 33.31 38.49 34.62
C ASP A 668 32.65 39.84 34.98
N HIS A 669 31.31 39.89 34.92
CA HIS A 669 30.49 40.65 35.86
C HIS A 669 29.09 40.03 36.00
N LYS A 670 28.84 39.42 37.17
CA LYS A 670 27.49 39.10 37.73
C LYS A 670 26.88 40.37 38.34
N ALA A 671 25.57 40.59 38.23
CA ALA A 671 24.52 40.37 39.25
C ALA A 671 23.25 41.14 38.78
N ARG A 672 21.97 40.89 39.13
CA ARG A 672 21.31 40.24 40.26
C ARG A 672 19.80 40.06 39.95
N PHE A 673 19.19 39.14 40.70
CA PHE A 673 17.80 38.67 40.78
C PHE A 673 16.67 39.71 40.95
N PHE A 674 15.43 39.35 40.59
CA PHE A 674 14.27 39.31 41.51
C PHE A 674 13.14 38.37 40.99
N ARG A 675 12.60 37.56 41.91
CA ARG A 675 11.31 36.81 41.90
C ARG A 675 10.58 37.22 43.20
N PRO A 676 9.25 37.08 43.33
CA PRO A 676 8.54 35.79 43.35
C PRO A 676 7.91 35.39 42.03
#